data_AF-A0ABD6DQE1-F1
#
_entry.id   AF-A0ABD6DQE1-F1
#
_cell.length_a   1.000
_cell.length_b   1.000
_cell.length_c   1.000
_cell.angle_alpha   90.00
_cell.angle_beta   90.00
_cell.angle_gamma   90.00
#
_symmetry.space_group_name_H-M   'P 1'
#
loop_
_entity.id
_entity.type
_entity.pdbx_description
1 polymer ?
#
loop_
_entity_poly.entity_id
_entity_poly.type
_entity_poly.pdbx_seq_one_letter_code
_entity_poly.pdbx_strand_id
1 'polypeptide(L)'
;MTSFEFPSAVDDAREFLDFAQVLVVALDADGRIEFVNRETCSVLGYEEDELVGRDWFEACIPASVSDEVRATFDRVMSGAVEPDPAETYENPVLTKDGDERVVEWRNTPLRDDDGEIAGTLSSGRDVTRRKTQTRALSRNRRRYRTLVEQFPNGLVTLFDEDLRYRIVGGDGFDRVERSPSDLEGERLQNAFGPEHVSDLEPRYRRALAGEPSVTEQTLDGRVFRIRVVPVYDGGEVVAGMTMSQDVTEQRETERELEATKRRYRTLLAAAPNPIFVADAETGEIVEANEAAADLYGRPRAEIVGLHQSDLHPDDDAAAYRDVFERHVEHGGTMRQLPDGSQLYLDPADGERVPVEIDVSTVELDDTTVIYGIFRDITAQLAYERSLAGLNRAAQELFEARTTQAIDERIVETVTEVLDIPLVVAYRFDDVDGVLRPTECHAPGGIDGLPSDLGDVGPDGGPLWDAFVTGETGVENDVGADGSLLDGETPIRSQLVVPIENHGVVAVGDVRSDRFDGRTVDLVEILMATAESALERTEREQELQRREHKLELRTRQLERAEAINTQIRSVARAIVDSETRSEIDEAVCSHLVEADPIAFAWIGGVDPVDEAVEPRAWAGSNERYLEQFDGSLTDAETAEPAVRAVQNHERVIVSNTAREVTNAPWRRSALESGFQSAMSVPLLYRGSLQGVFTVYATASAAFDETLREVLSELGDLVAHALVSIDRKQALLSTQLIELEFDITDRSCFFLRFPRDVGCRIELEGTITQSDDSTLVFARVHDADPETLLDRAEQAPEVRNARLIESNEGSVIQIRFTSQFIGSYLAEHGITLRDITADGGGCRVTATIPTSYDVRRAVDAVTTRYADSTLRAKRDRTSDGTSRTFSRDVLDRLTPRQQEVLELAYHSGYFDSPKGSTGSDLSDVLDISSSAFHAHVRRAERKLLDATFEHADET
;
A
#
# COMPACT_ATOMS: atom_id res chain seq x y z
N MET A 1 -139.28 -115.72 -9.05
CA MET A 1 -139.51 -114.26 -9.09
C MET A 1 -138.72 -113.66 -7.94
N THR A 2 -137.77 -112.75 -8.08
CA THR A 2 -137.06 -112.03 -9.16
C THR A 2 -136.43 -110.89 -8.33
N SER A 3 -135.18 -110.46 -8.40
CA SER A 3 -134.18 -110.47 -9.44
C SER A 3 -132.82 -110.17 -8.77
N PHE A 4 -131.73 -110.51 -9.46
CA PHE A 4 -130.31 -110.31 -9.14
C PHE A 4 -129.95 -108.96 -8.48
N GLU A 5 -129.10 -109.00 -7.43
CA GLU A 5 -128.22 -107.91 -6.98
C GLU A 5 -126.83 -108.51 -6.65
N PHE A 6 -125.77 -107.99 -7.28
CA PHE A 6 -124.36 -108.26 -6.93
C PHE A 6 -123.84 -107.10 -6.06
N PRO A 7 -123.32 -107.36 -4.85
CA PRO A 7 -122.21 -106.54 -4.33
C PRO A 7 -121.22 -107.34 -3.44
N SER A 8 -119.93 -107.47 -3.82
CA SER A 8 -118.89 -107.91 -2.84
C SER A 8 -117.40 -107.67 -3.20
N ALA A 9 -117.04 -107.03 -4.32
CA ALA A 9 -115.62 -106.92 -4.72
C ALA A 9 -114.84 -105.73 -4.10
N VAL A 10 -115.55 -104.72 -3.56
CA VAL A 10 -114.93 -103.47 -3.06
C VAL A 10 -114.48 -103.58 -1.59
N ASP A 11 -115.24 -104.30 -0.76
CA ASP A 11 -114.90 -104.46 0.67
C ASP A 11 -113.65 -105.34 0.87
N ASP A 12 -113.50 -106.42 0.09
CA ASP A 12 -112.32 -107.30 0.16
C ASP A 12 -111.02 -106.56 -0.23
N ALA A 13 -111.07 -105.65 -1.21
CA ALA A 13 -109.90 -104.90 -1.66
C ALA A 13 -109.42 -103.88 -0.61
N ARG A 14 -110.34 -103.27 0.15
CA ARG A 14 -109.99 -102.37 1.26
C ARG A 14 -109.28 -103.14 2.39
N GLU A 15 -109.77 -104.33 2.74
CA GLU A 15 -109.16 -105.14 3.80
C GLU A 15 -107.72 -105.56 3.45
N PHE A 16 -107.42 -105.84 2.17
CA PHE A 16 -106.05 -106.15 1.73
C PHE A 16 -105.07 -104.98 1.85
N LEU A 17 -105.50 -103.76 1.51
CA LEU A 17 -104.65 -102.57 1.60
C LEU A 17 -104.32 -102.21 3.07
N ASP A 18 -105.20 -102.58 4.00
CA ASP A 18 -105.00 -102.38 5.44
C ASP A 18 -103.90 -103.25 6.05
N PHE A 19 -103.59 -104.40 5.46
CA PHE A 19 -102.50 -105.26 5.92
C PHE A 19 -101.12 -104.87 5.35
N ALA A 20 -101.05 -103.89 4.44
CA ALA A 20 -99.78 -103.47 3.84
C ALA A 20 -98.91 -102.72 4.87
N GLN A 21 -97.68 -103.19 5.09
CA GLN A 21 -96.68 -102.52 5.95
C GLN A 21 -96.00 -101.32 5.26
N VAL A 22 -96.75 -100.60 4.44
CA VAL A 22 -96.36 -99.35 3.78
C VAL A 22 -97.52 -98.38 3.96
N LEU A 23 -97.21 -97.09 3.99
CA LEU A 23 -98.25 -96.07 4.00
C LEU A 23 -99.04 -96.21 2.70
N VAL A 24 -100.36 -96.30 2.76
CA VAL A 24 -101.24 -96.24 1.59
C VAL A 24 -102.23 -95.10 1.78
N VAL A 25 -102.36 -94.26 0.75
CA VAL A 25 -103.24 -93.10 0.71
C VAL A 25 -103.92 -93.06 -0.65
N ALA A 26 -105.25 -92.95 -0.69
CA ALA A 26 -106.00 -92.63 -1.90
C ALA A 26 -106.57 -91.21 -1.78
N LEU A 27 -106.35 -90.40 -2.82
CA LEU A 27 -106.85 -89.04 -2.92
C LEU A 27 -107.84 -88.94 -4.09
N ASP A 28 -108.91 -88.17 -3.92
CA ASP A 28 -109.81 -87.76 -5.01
C ASP A 28 -109.18 -86.70 -5.92
N ALA A 29 -109.89 -86.28 -6.97
CA ALA A 29 -109.40 -85.29 -7.92
C ALA A 29 -109.11 -83.89 -7.33
N ASP A 30 -109.71 -83.56 -6.19
CA ASP A 30 -109.47 -82.30 -5.48
C ASP A 30 -108.34 -82.42 -4.43
N GLY A 31 -107.73 -83.60 -4.30
CA GLY A 31 -106.66 -83.86 -3.34
C GLY A 31 -107.13 -84.18 -1.92
N ARG A 32 -108.43 -84.51 -1.76
CA ARG A 32 -108.99 -84.94 -0.48
C ARG A 32 -108.79 -86.42 -0.27
N ILE A 33 -108.58 -86.80 0.98
CA ILE A 33 -108.31 -88.18 1.35
C ILE A 33 -109.59 -89.00 1.28
N GLU A 34 -109.66 -89.97 0.35
CA GLU A 34 -110.77 -90.93 0.27
C GLU A 34 -110.51 -92.20 1.10
N PHE A 35 -109.25 -92.58 1.23
CA PHE A 35 -108.84 -93.78 1.95
C PHE A 35 -107.42 -93.62 2.49
N VAL A 36 -107.19 -94.10 3.72
CA VAL A 36 -105.87 -94.30 4.30
C VAL A 36 -105.84 -95.64 4.98
N ASN A 37 -104.74 -96.38 4.84
CA ASN A 37 -104.60 -97.65 5.53
C ASN A 37 -104.10 -97.46 6.97
N ARG A 38 -104.21 -98.53 7.76
CA ARG A 38 -103.73 -98.57 9.15
C ARG A 38 -102.27 -98.13 9.33
N GLU A 39 -101.36 -98.47 8.40
CA GLU A 39 -99.95 -98.06 8.49
C GLU A 39 -99.79 -96.54 8.35
N THR A 40 -100.53 -95.91 7.42
CA THR A 40 -100.58 -94.45 7.28
C THR A 40 -101.03 -93.79 8.59
N CYS A 41 -102.13 -94.29 9.17
CA CYS A 41 -102.64 -93.81 10.46
C CYS A 41 -101.58 -93.95 11.57
N SER A 42 -100.90 -95.10 11.65
CA SER A 42 -99.85 -95.34 12.66
C SER A 42 -98.62 -94.45 12.49
N VAL A 43 -98.18 -94.18 11.25
CA VAL A 43 -96.99 -93.36 11.00
C VAL A 43 -97.29 -91.87 11.20
N LEU A 44 -98.48 -91.42 10.80
CA LEU A 44 -98.88 -90.02 10.93
C LEU A 44 -99.49 -89.68 12.30
N GLY A 45 -99.94 -90.68 13.06
CA GLY A 45 -100.54 -90.50 14.39
C GLY A 45 -101.99 -90.01 14.36
N TYR A 46 -102.71 -90.22 13.26
CA TYR A 46 -104.14 -89.90 13.13
C TYR A 46 -105.00 -91.17 13.13
N GLU A 47 -106.25 -91.06 13.56
CA GLU A 47 -107.28 -92.09 13.28
C GLU A 47 -107.87 -91.88 11.87
N GLU A 48 -108.36 -92.96 11.23
CA GLU A 48 -108.86 -92.91 9.84
C GLU A 48 -109.97 -91.86 9.65
N ASP A 49 -110.96 -91.86 10.55
CA ASP A 49 -112.08 -90.90 10.55
C ASP A 49 -111.63 -89.43 10.73
N GLU A 50 -110.41 -89.19 11.26
CA GLU A 50 -109.87 -87.84 11.39
C GLU A 50 -109.26 -87.34 10.07
N LEU A 51 -108.82 -88.24 9.19
CA LEU A 51 -108.14 -87.91 7.92
C LEU A 51 -109.07 -87.96 6.72
N VAL A 52 -109.98 -88.94 6.63
CA VAL A 52 -110.87 -89.09 5.48
C VAL A 52 -111.72 -87.83 5.29
N GLY A 53 -111.71 -87.29 4.06
CA GLY A 53 -112.38 -86.05 3.64
C GLY A 53 -111.55 -84.77 3.81
N ARG A 54 -110.43 -84.80 4.54
CA ARG A 54 -109.51 -83.65 4.64
C ARG A 54 -108.62 -83.54 3.42
N ASP A 55 -108.13 -82.33 3.16
CA ASP A 55 -107.13 -82.09 2.14
C ASP A 55 -105.75 -82.60 2.62
N TRP A 56 -105.14 -83.49 1.85
CA TRP A 56 -103.86 -84.13 2.20
C TRP A 56 -102.71 -83.12 2.32
N PHE A 57 -102.67 -82.12 1.44
CA PHE A 57 -101.59 -81.14 1.37
C PHE A 57 -101.70 -80.08 2.47
N GLU A 58 -102.89 -79.83 3.00
CA GLU A 58 -103.07 -79.00 4.20
C GLU A 58 -102.84 -79.79 5.50
N ALA A 59 -103.29 -81.04 5.56
CA ALA A 59 -103.30 -81.81 6.80
C ALA A 59 -101.97 -82.51 7.09
N CYS A 60 -101.35 -83.12 6.07
CA CYS A 60 -100.26 -84.08 6.24
C CYS A 60 -98.98 -83.68 5.50
N ILE A 61 -98.95 -82.54 4.81
CA ILE A 61 -97.75 -82.01 4.17
C ILE A 61 -97.33 -80.71 4.87
N PRO A 62 -96.04 -80.53 5.23
CA PRO A 62 -95.58 -79.28 5.82
C PRO A 62 -95.83 -78.08 4.89
N ALA A 63 -96.26 -76.96 5.46
CA ALA A 63 -96.57 -75.73 4.72
C ALA A 63 -95.39 -75.23 3.85
N SER A 64 -94.15 -75.57 4.19
CA SER A 64 -92.94 -75.20 3.45
C SER A 64 -92.85 -75.83 2.05
N VAL A 65 -93.51 -76.96 1.82
CA VAL A 65 -93.46 -77.71 0.56
C VAL A 65 -94.85 -78.03 0.00
N SER A 66 -95.93 -77.64 0.70
CA SER A 66 -97.31 -77.93 0.33
C SER A 66 -97.65 -77.48 -1.10
N ASP A 67 -97.26 -76.25 -1.48
CA ASP A 67 -97.50 -75.70 -2.82
C ASP A 67 -96.78 -76.51 -3.93
N GLU A 68 -95.54 -76.95 -3.68
CA GLU A 68 -94.73 -77.72 -4.65
C GLU A 68 -95.31 -79.12 -4.87
N VAL A 69 -95.69 -79.77 -3.77
CA VAL A 69 -96.25 -81.13 -3.79
C VAL A 69 -97.66 -81.10 -4.41
N ARG A 70 -98.48 -80.07 -4.10
CA ARG A 70 -99.80 -79.88 -4.75
C ARG A 70 -99.66 -79.59 -6.25
N ALA A 71 -98.74 -78.72 -6.66
CA ALA A 71 -98.52 -78.46 -8.09
C ALA A 71 -98.11 -79.72 -8.87
N THR A 72 -97.37 -80.64 -8.22
CA THR A 72 -97.02 -81.92 -8.82
C THR A 72 -98.26 -82.82 -8.95
N PHE A 73 -99.11 -82.87 -7.92
CA PHE A 73 -100.38 -83.59 -7.96
C PHE A 73 -101.32 -83.07 -9.06
N ASP A 74 -101.50 -81.75 -9.17
CA ASP A 74 -102.36 -81.12 -10.19
C ASP A 74 -101.89 -81.45 -11.63
N ARG A 75 -100.58 -81.57 -11.83
CA ARG A 75 -99.99 -82.01 -13.10
C ARG A 75 -100.28 -83.47 -13.43
N VAL A 76 -100.38 -84.33 -12.41
CA VAL A 76 -100.81 -85.73 -12.59
C VAL A 76 -102.31 -85.79 -12.88
N MET A 77 -103.13 -85.05 -12.13
CA MET A 77 -104.59 -85.03 -12.32
C MET A 77 -105.02 -84.48 -13.68
N SER A 78 -104.31 -83.49 -14.21
CA SER A 78 -104.55 -82.96 -15.58
C SER A 78 -104.04 -83.87 -16.71
N GLY A 79 -103.38 -85.00 -16.38
CA GLY A 79 -102.77 -85.89 -17.36
C GLY A 79 -101.51 -85.34 -18.04
N ALA A 80 -100.99 -84.18 -17.60
CA ALA A 80 -99.80 -83.56 -18.14
C ALA A 80 -98.51 -84.33 -17.82
N VAL A 81 -98.54 -85.15 -16.77
CA VAL A 81 -97.49 -86.09 -16.38
C VAL A 81 -98.15 -87.38 -15.93
N GLU A 82 -97.79 -88.50 -16.56
CA GLU A 82 -98.20 -89.82 -16.08
C GLU A 82 -97.04 -90.40 -15.26
N PRO A 83 -97.17 -90.53 -13.92
CA PRO A 83 -96.07 -90.96 -13.08
C PRO A 83 -95.69 -92.42 -13.38
N ASP A 84 -94.40 -92.67 -13.56
CA ASP A 84 -93.87 -94.02 -13.78
C ASP A 84 -94.00 -94.83 -12.48
N PRO A 85 -94.67 -96.00 -12.47
CA PRO A 85 -94.77 -96.85 -11.28
C PRO A 85 -93.41 -97.28 -10.69
N ALA A 86 -92.33 -97.20 -11.47
CA ALA A 86 -90.97 -97.50 -11.02
C ALA A 86 -90.26 -96.30 -10.35
N GLU A 87 -90.69 -95.07 -10.62
CA GLU A 87 -90.12 -93.88 -10.01
C GLU A 87 -90.65 -93.65 -8.59
N THR A 88 -89.77 -93.15 -7.73
CA THR A 88 -90.09 -92.82 -6.34
C THR A 88 -89.90 -91.33 -6.09
N TYR A 89 -90.85 -90.72 -5.39
CA TYR A 89 -90.84 -89.31 -5.04
C TYR A 89 -90.63 -89.15 -3.53
N GLU A 90 -89.65 -88.37 -3.09
CA GLU A 90 -89.44 -88.12 -1.67
C GLU A 90 -90.00 -86.76 -1.29
N ASN A 91 -90.93 -86.72 -0.33
CA ASN A 91 -91.35 -85.47 0.30
C ASN A 91 -91.59 -85.67 1.79
N PRO A 92 -91.43 -84.62 2.61
CA PRO A 92 -91.78 -84.71 4.01
C PRO A 92 -93.30 -84.78 4.17
N VAL A 93 -93.74 -85.55 5.15
CA VAL A 93 -95.10 -85.58 5.68
C VAL A 93 -95.08 -85.18 7.14
N LEU A 94 -96.11 -84.47 7.57
CA LEU A 94 -96.29 -83.97 8.91
C LEU A 94 -97.20 -84.91 9.70
N THR A 95 -96.73 -85.34 10.86
CA THR A 95 -97.53 -86.11 11.82
C THR A 95 -98.45 -85.18 12.64
N LYS A 96 -99.46 -85.74 13.31
CA LYS A 96 -100.38 -85.01 14.20
C LYS A 96 -99.67 -84.20 15.29
N ASP A 97 -98.55 -84.72 15.79
CA ASP A 97 -97.75 -84.09 16.84
C ASP A 97 -96.75 -83.05 16.30
N GLY A 98 -96.72 -82.85 14.97
CA GLY A 98 -95.85 -81.87 14.31
C GLY A 98 -94.45 -82.38 13.93
N ASP A 99 -94.17 -83.67 14.10
CA ASP A 99 -92.92 -84.26 13.61
C ASP A 99 -92.96 -84.42 12.08
N GLU A 100 -91.89 -84.00 11.40
CA GLU A 100 -91.71 -84.26 9.97
C GLU A 100 -91.06 -85.63 9.73
N ARG A 101 -91.69 -86.44 8.87
CA ARG A 101 -91.15 -87.71 8.37
C ARG A 101 -90.88 -87.60 6.89
N VAL A 102 -89.70 -88.02 6.43
CA VAL A 102 -89.42 -88.07 4.99
C VAL A 102 -89.93 -89.40 4.46
N VAL A 103 -90.96 -89.34 3.61
CA VAL A 103 -91.56 -90.53 3.01
C VAL A 103 -91.23 -90.58 1.53
N GLU A 104 -90.78 -91.75 1.09
CA GLU A 104 -90.54 -92.11 -0.30
C GLU A 104 -91.83 -92.73 -0.87
N TRP A 105 -92.48 -92.03 -1.80
CA TRP A 105 -93.80 -92.31 -2.37
C TRP A 105 -93.72 -92.90 -3.78
N ARG A 106 -94.69 -93.74 -4.11
CA ARG A 106 -95.03 -94.16 -5.46
C ARG A 106 -96.51 -93.92 -5.68
N ASN A 107 -96.84 -93.16 -6.72
CA ASN A 107 -98.19 -92.68 -6.97
C ASN A 107 -98.72 -93.28 -8.27
N THR A 108 -99.92 -93.84 -8.24
CA THR A 108 -100.62 -94.41 -9.41
C THR A 108 -101.95 -93.68 -9.60
N PRO A 109 -102.21 -93.08 -10.79
CA PRO A 109 -103.50 -92.43 -11.05
C PRO A 109 -104.63 -93.47 -11.11
N LEU A 110 -105.74 -93.19 -10.42
CA LEU A 110 -106.99 -93.94 -10.50
C LEU A 110 -107.88 -93.30 -11.56
N ARG A 111 -108.51 -94.11 -12.41
CA ARG A 111 -109.38 -93.64 -13.50
C ARG A 111 -110.82 -94.09 -13.25
N ASP A 112 -111.79 -93.27 -13.64
CA ASP A 112 -113.22 -93.62 -13.61
C ASP A 112 -113.64 -94.50 -14.81
N ASP A 113 -114.91 -94.88 -14.85
CA ASP A 113 -115.49 -95.71 -15.91
C ASP A 113 -115.45 -95.04 -17.31
N ASP A 114 -115.34 -93.70 -17.36
CA ASP A 114 -115.21 -92.91 -18.60
C ASP A 114 -113.73 -92.75 -19.03
N GLY A 115 -112.78 -93.25 -18.22
CA GLY A 115 -111.34 -93.28 -18.48
C GLY A 115 -110.57 -92.04 -18.03
N GLU A 116 -111.25 -91.06 -17.44
CA GLU A 116 -110.66 -89.83 -16.90
C GLU A 116 -110.02 -90.09 -15.53
N ILE A 117 -108.99 -89.33 -15.17
CA ILE A 117 -108.29 -89.52 -13.89
C ILE A 117 -109.18 -88.99 -12.76
N ALA A 118 -109.69 -89.88 -11.92
CA ALA A 118 -110.59 -89.58 -10.80
C ALA A 118 -109.84 -89.32 -9.49
N GLY A 119 -108.57 -89.72 -9.40
CA GLY A 119 -107.77 -89.55 -8.19
C GLY A 119 -106.40 -90.23 -8.28
N THR A 120 -105.72 -90.41 -7.15
CA THR A 120 -104.44 -91.13 -7.08
C THR A 120 -104.39 -92.10 -5.91
N LEU A 121 -103.85 -93.30 -6.13
CA LEU A 121 -103.46 -94.24 -5.09
C LEU A 121 -101.94 -94.19 -4.90
N SER A 122 -101.51 -93.85 -3.70
CA SER A 122 -100.11 -93.60 -3.34
C SER A 122 -99.66 -94.56 -2.26
N SER A 123 -98.53 -95.24 -2.49
CA SER A 123 -97.87 -96.08 -1.48
C SER A 123 -96.54 -95.47 -1.06
N GLY A 124 -96.26 -95.37 0.25
CA GLY A 124 -95.12 -94.65 0.80
C GLY A 124 -94.31 -95.45 1.82
N ARG A 125 -93.00 -95.22 1.88
CA ARG A 125 -92.08 -95.78 2.89
C ARG A 125 -91.33 -94.67 3.63
N ASP A 126 -91.37 -94.69 4.97
CA ASP A 126 -90.59 -93.75 5.80
C ASP A 126 -89.07 -94.05 5.69
N VAL A 127 -88.29 -93.06 5.24
CA VAL A 127 -86.82 -93.12 5.06
C VAL A 127 -86.05 -92.16 5.99
N THR A 128 -86.72 -91.53 6.95
CA THR A 128 -86.19 -90.44 7.80
C THR A 128 -84.85 -90.80 8.45
N ARG A 129 -84.75 -91.99 9.05
CA ARG A 129 -83.55 -92.45 9.79
C ARG A 129 -82.30 -92.54 8.90
N ARG A 130 -82.44 -92.89 7.63
CA ARG A 130 -81.32 -93.08 6.68
C ARG A 130 -80.67 -91.74 6.29
N LYS A 131 -81.46 -90.68 6.12
CA LYS A 131 -80.96 -89.36 5.67
C LYS A 131 -80.22 -88.60 6.77
N THR A 132 -80.63 -88.74 8.03
CA THR A 132 -80.02 -88.01 9.15
C THR A 132 -78.56 -88.43 9.42
N GLN A 133 -78.22 -89.72 9.28
CA GLN A 133 -76.84 -90.20 9.47
C GLN A 133 -75.87 -89.72 8.38
N THR A 134 -76.31 -89.65 7.13
CA THR A 134 -75.46 -89.24 6.00
C THR A 134 -75.06 -87.75 6.09
N ARG A 135 -75.95 -86.88 6.59
CA ARG A 135 -75.67 -85.44 6.73
C ARG A 135 -74.65 -85.11 7.84
N ALA A 136 -74.59 -85.91 8.90
CA ALA A 136 -73.66 -85.69 10.02
C ALA A 136 -72.19 -85.93 9.63
N LEU A 137 -71.92 -86.97 8.84
CA LEU A 137 -70.57 -87.34 8.41
C LEU A 137 -69.92 -86.27 7.51
N SER A 138 -70.69 -85.68 6.59
CA SER A 138 -70.22 -84.64 5.67
C SER A 138 -69.87 -83.32 6.39
N ARG A 139 -70.57 -82.99 7.48
CA ARG A 139 -70.38 -81.73 8.22
C ARG A 139 -69.05 -81.70 8.96
N ASN A 140 -68.61 -82.83 9.53
CA ASN A 140 -67.34 -82.90 10.26
C ASN A 140 -66.13 -82.84 9.32
N ARG A 141 -66.20 -83.54 8.17
CA ARG A 141 -65.13 -83.53 7.15
C ARG A 141 -64.89 -82.13 6.56
N ARG A 142 -65.93 -81.32 6.37
CA ARG A 142 -65.80 -79.93 5.89
C ARG A 142 -65.15 -79.02 6.93
N ARG A 143 -65.43 -79.25 8.23
CA ARG A 143 -64.91 -78.42 9.33
C ARG A 143 -63.39 -78.52 9.50
N TYR A 144 -62.83 -79.73 9.41
CA TYR A 144 -61.36 -79.92 9.51
C TYR A 144 -60.61 -79.30 8.33
N ARG A 145 -61.18 -79.36 7.11
CA ARG A 145 -60.55 -78.80 5.92
C ARG A 145 -60.39 -77.28 5.99
N THR A 146 -61.46 -76.58 6.40
CA THR A 146 -61.45 -75.11 6.52
C THR A 146 -60.43 -74.59 7.55
N LEU A 147 -60.21 -75.32 8.65
CA LEU A 147 -59.23 -74.89 9.68
C LEU A 147 -57.78 -74.95 9.19
N VAL A 148 -57.45 -75.89 8.31
CA VAL A 148 -56.11 -75.98 7.72
C VAL A 148 -55.95 -74.98 6.57
N GLU A 149 -57.01 -74.78 5.77
CA GLU A 149 -57.01 -73.80 4.68
C GLU A 149 -56.81 -72.36 5.17
N GLN A 150 -57.42 -71.96 6.30
CA GLN A 150 -57.39 -70.58 6.82
C GLN A 150 -56.39 -70.34 7.97
N PHE A 151 -55.22 -71.00 7.97
CA PHE A 151 -54.20 -70.73 8.99
C PHE A 151 -53.53 -69.36 8.75
N PRO A 152 -53.70 -68.37 9.65
CA PRO A 152 -53.31 -66.99 9.38
C PRO A 152 -51.80 -66.81 9.43
N ASN A 153 -51.30 -65.95 8.54
CA ASN A 153 -49.89 -65.55 8.49
C ASN A 153 -48.90 -66.73 8.44
N GLY A 154 -49.30 -67.84 7.79
CA GLY A 154 -48.49 -69.03 7.82
C GLY A 154 -48.97 -70.22 6.99
N LEU A 155 -48.16 -71.27 6.99
CA LEU A 155 -48.39 -72.53 6.29
C LEU A 155 -48.56 -73.65 7.31
N VAL A 156 -49.56 -74.50 7.10
CA VAL A 156 -49.77 -75.74 7.85
C VAL A 156 -49.63 -76.92 6.92
N THR A 157 -48.77 -77.87 7.29
CA THR A 157 -48.69 -79.15 6.59
C THR A 157 -48.77 -80.31 7.56
N LEU A 158 -49.34 -81.42 7.13
CA LEU A 158 -49.31 -82.70 7.83
C LEU A 158 -48.59 -83.70 6.93
N PHE A 159 -47.60 -84.41 7.46
CA PHE A 159 -46.82 -85.40 6.71
C PHE A 159 -46.82 -86.76 7.42
N ASP A 160 -46.78 -87.83 6.64
CA ASP A 160 -46.76 -89.21 7.15
C ASP A 160 -45.31 -89.71 7.44
N GLU A 161 -45.19 -90.97 7.86
CA GLU A 161 -43.90 -91.62 8.16
C GLU A 161 -42.92 -91.63 6.98
N ASP A 162 -43.44 -91.57 5.76
CA ASP A 162 -42.69 -91.51 4.50
C ASP A 162 -42.26 -90.07 4.14
N LEU A 163 -42.52 -89.11 5.02
CA LEU A 163 -42.32 -87.66 4.83
C LEU A 163 -43.11 -87.12 3.64
N ARG A 164 -44.26 -87.74 3.33
CA ARG A 164 -45.18 -87.27 2.29
C ARG A 164 -46.22 -86.35 2.89
N TYR A 165 -46.40 -85.17 2.31
CA TYR A 165 -47.44 -84.25 2.75
C TYR A 165 -48.82 -84.81 2.40
N ARG A 166 -49.70 -84.90 3.40
CA ARG A 166 -51.07 -85.43 3.31
C ARG A 166 -52.11 -84.34 3.35
N ILE A 167 -51.81 -83.26 4.06
CA ILE A 167 -52.67 -82.09 4.16
C ILE A 167 -51.76 -80.88 4.06
N VAL A 168 -52.15 -79.93 3.24
CA VAL A 168 -51.42 -78.68 3.02
C VAL A 168 -52.44 -77.55 2.98
N GLY A 169 -52.21 -76.47 3.72
CA GLY A 169 -53.08 -75.28 3.70
C GLY A 169 -52.49 -74.12 4.50
N GLY A 170 -53.19 -72.99 4.51
CA GLY A 170 -52.80 -71.78 5.22
C GLY A 170 -52.67 -70.57 4.30
N ASP A 171 -52.93 -69.39 4.84
CA ASP A 171 -52.90 -68.10 4.12
C ASP A 171 -51.47 -67.72 3.69
N GLY A 172 -50.45 -68.40 4.23
CA GLY A 172 -49.06 -68.19 3.83
C GLY A 172 -48.78 -68.55 2.36
N PHE A 173 -49.63 -69.36 1.72
CA PHE A 173 -49.48 -69.73 0.30
C PHE A 173 -49.70 -68.56 -0.65
N ASP A 174 -50.40 -67.50 -0.23
CA ASP A 174 -50.54 -66.27 -1.02
C ASP A 174 -49.21 -65.49 -1.16
N ARG A 175 -48.20 -65.84 -0.37
CA ARG A 175 -46.95 -65.08 -0.22
C ARG A 175 -45.69 -65.85 -0.63
N VAL A 176 -45.84 -67.10 -1.07
CA VAL A 176 -44.76 -67.95 -1.59
C VAL A 176 -45.11 -68.38 -3.01
N GLU A 177 -44.12 -68.75 -3.82
CA GLU A 177 -44.33 -69.08 -5.25
C GLU A 177 -44.92 -70.48 -5.47
N ARG A 178 -45.55 -71.06 -4.43
CA ARG A 178 -46.01 -72.44 -4.41
C ARG A 178 -47.47 -72.50 -4.02
N SER A 179 -48.19 -73.46 -4.58
CA SER A 179 -49.57 -73.74 -4.20
C SER A 179 -49.66 -74.96 -3.29
N PRO A 180 -50.75 -75.11 -2.51
CA PRO A 180 -51.00 -76.34 -1.76
C PRO A 180 -50.95 -77.60 -2.62
N SER A 181 -51.40 -77.52 -3.88
CA SER A 181 -51.39 -78.64 -4.83
C SER A 181 -50.00 -79.08 -5.27
N ASP A 182 -48.99 -78.22 -5.18
CA ASP A 182 -47.60 -78.58 -5.52
C ASP A 182 -46.92 -79.39 -4.42
N LEU A 183 -47.47 -79.34 -3.21
CA LEU A 183 -46.92 -80.01 -2.02
C LEU A 183 -47.76 -81.21 -1.60
N GLU A 184 -49.09 -81.13 -1.72
CA GLU A 184 -49.98 -82.20 -1.28
C GLU A 184 -49.76 -83.48 -2.12
N GLY A 185 -49.38 -84.56 -1.44
CA GLY A 185 -49.00 -85.82 -2.06
C GLY A 185 -47.52 -85.93 -2.41
N GLU A 186 -46.73 -84.86 -2.37
CA GLU A 186 -45.29 -84.90 -2.62
C GLU A 186 -44.48 -85.26 -1.36
N ARG A 187 -43.29 -85.82 -1.58
CA ARG A 187 -42.33 -86.11 -0.50
C ARG A 187 -41.43 -84.90 -0.25
N LEU A 188 -41.01 -84.67 1.00
CA LEU A 188 -40.13 -83.56 1.40
C LEU A 188 -38.95 -83.35 0.43
N GLN A 189 -38.27 -84.43 0.02
CA GLN A 189 -37.11 -84.38 -0.89
C GLN A 189 -37.42 -83.96 -2.34
N ASN A 190 -38.67 -84.12 -2.78
CA ASN A 190 -39.11 -83.70 -4.11
C ASN A 190 -39.72 -82.31 -4.05
N ALA A 191 -40.33 -81.97 -2.92
CA ALA A 191 -40.93 -80.68 -2.68
C ALA A 191 -39.85 -79.60 -2.61
N PHE A 192 -38.81 -79.76 -1.79
CA PHE A 192 -37.84 -78.68 -1.52
C PHE A 192 -36.43 -79.01 -2.04
N GLY A 193 -35.61 -77.96 -2.23
CA GLY A 193 -34.22 -78.11 -2.64
C GLY A 193 -33.34 -78.76 -1.55
N PRO A 194 -32.15 -79.27 -1.91
CA PRO A 194 -31.29 -80.03 -0.99
C PRO A 194 -30.88 -79.25 0.28
N GLU A 195 -30.81 -77.91 0.19
CA GLU A 195 -30.52 -77.03 1.33
C GLU A 195 -31.62 -77.11 2.41
N HIS A 196 -32.88 -76.90 2.02
CA HIS A 196 -34.02 -76.98 2.95
C HIS A 196 -34.27 -78.41 3.44
N VAL A 197 -34.10 -79.41 2.56
CA VAL A 197 -34.28 -80.82 2.91
C VAL A 197 -33.28 -81.25 3.99
N SER A 198 -32.01 -80.87 3.86
CA SER A 198 -30.98 -81.20 4.85
C SER A 198 -31.28 -80.65 6.24
N ASP A 199 -32.00 -79.53 6.36
CA ASP A 199 -32.38 -78.94 7.64
C ASP A 199 -33.73 -79.50 8.15
N LEU A 200 -34.74 -79.66 7.29
CA LEU A 200 -36.09 -80.06 7.70
C LEU A 200 -36.23 -81.57 7.93
N GLU A 201 -35.53 -82.41 7.18
CA GLU A 201 -35.67 -83.87 7.27
C GLU A 201 -35.33 -84.43 8.66
N PRO A 202 -34.20 -84.04 9.31
CA PRO A 202 -33.92 -84.46 10.69
C PRO A 202 -35.00 -84.00 11.68
N ARG A 203 -35.57 -82.82 11.47
CA ARG A 203 -36.61 -82.23 12.32
C ARG A 203 -37.94 -82.96 12.18
N TYR A 204 -38.28 -83.37 10.96
CA TYR A 204 -39.48 -84.14 10.67
C TYR A 204 -39.39 -85.54 11.30
N ARG A 205 -38.22 -86.20 11.20
CA ARG A 205 -37.99 -87.47 11.87
C ARG A 205 -38.06 -87.38 13.39
N ARG A 206 -37.54 -86.30 14.00
CA ARG A 206 -37.69 -86.05 15.44
C ARG A 206 -39.16 -85.92 15.84
N ALA A 207 -39.96 -85.21 15.05
CA ALA A 207 -41.39 -85.09 15.31
C ALA A 207 -42.09 -86.45 15.22
N LEU A 208 -41.75 -87.30 14.24
CA LEU A 208 -42.27 -88.67 14.16
C LEU A 208 -41.82 -89.57 15.34
N ALA A 209 -40.69 -89.27 15.96
CA ALA A 209 -40.24 -89.90 17.21
C ALA A 209 -40.87 -89.29 18.49
N GLY A 210 -41.80 -88.32 18.34
CA GLY A 210 -42.50 -87.68 19.46
C GLY A 210 -41.89 -86.36 19.94
N GLU A 211 -40.81 -85.87 19.33
CA GLU A 211 -40.08 -84.68 19.78
C GLU A 211 -40.38 -83.44 18.91
N PRO A 212 -40.95 -82.35 19.47
CA PRO A 212 -41.18 -81.13 18.72
C PRO A 212 -39.89 -80.36 18.47
N SER A 213 -39.85 -79.56 17.40
CA SER A 213 -38.73 -78.67 17.10
C SER A 213 -39.14 -77.37 16.43
N VAL A 214 -38.27 -76.37 16.47
CA VAL A 214 -38.44 -75.07 15.81
C VAL A 214 -37.20 -74.77 14.98
N THR A 215 -37.39 -74.16 13.82
CA THR A 215 -36.32 -73.67 12.94
C THR A 215 -36.76 -72.42 12.20
N GLU A 216 -35.81 -71.64 11.71
CA GLU A 216 -36.09 -70.54 10.78
C GLU A 216 -35.52 -70.92 9.42
N GLN A 217 -36.30 -70.71 8.36
CA GLN A 217 -35.95 -71.08 7.00
C GLN A 217 -36.30 -69.93 6.07
N THR A 218 -35.40 -69.64 5.14
CA THR A 218 -35.68 -68.66 4.09
C THR A 218 -36.26 -69.38 2.89
N LEU A 219 -37.48 -69.04 2.50
CA LEU A 219 -38.18 -69.59 1.33
C LEU A 219 -38.68 -68.42 0.49
N ASP A 220 -38.35 -68.41 -0.79
CA ASP A 220 -38.75 -67.39 -1.78
C ASP A 220 -38.48 -65.94 -1.30
N GLY A 221 -37.31 -65.73 -0.67
CA GLY A 221 -36.87 -64.42 -0.16
C GLY A 221 -37.48 -63.99 1.18
N ARG A 222 -38.40 -64.78 1.75
CA ARG A 222 -39.05 -64.52 3.05
C ARG A 222 -38.49 -65.43 4.14
N VAL A 223 -38.51 -64.96 5.38
CA VAL A 223 -38.06 -65.73 6.54
C VAL A 223 -39.26 -66.35 7.24
N PHE A 224 -39.37 -67.67 7.21
CA PHE A 224 -40.39 -68.43 7.89
C PHE A 224 -39.85 -69.09 9.17
N ARG A 225 -40.54 -68.87 10.29
CA ARG A 225 -40.33 -69.63 11.52
C ARG A 225 -41.21 -70.88 11.49
N ILE A 226 -40.59 -72.04 11.37
CA ILE A 226 -41.24 -73.35 11.20
C ILE A 226 -41.19 -74.12 12.51
N ARG A 227 -42.36 -74.45 13.05
CA ARG A 227 -42.55 -75.34 14.19
C ARG A 227 -43.05 -76.70 13.71
N VAL A 228 -42.34 -77.76 14.08
CA VAL A 228 -42.66 -79.16 13.72
C VAL A 228 -43.10 -79.89 14.99
N VAL A 229 -44.26 -80.55 14.98
CA VAL A 229 -44.85 -81.24 16.14
C VAL A 229 -45.39 -82.63 15.76
N PRO A 230 -45.34 -83.63 16.67
CA PRO A 230 -46.04 -84.91 16.49
C PRO A 230 -47.56 -84.77 16.52
N VAL A 231 -48.25 -85.57 15.72
CA VAL A 231 -49.71 -85.76 15.77
C VAL A 231 -49.99 -87.18 16.28
N TYR A 232 -50.81 -87.26 17.32
CA TYR A 232 -51.15 -88.53 17.99
C TYR A 232 -52.56 -89.00 17.62
N ASP A 233 -52.72 -90.31 17.43
CA ASP A 233 -54.03 -90.98 17.42
C ASP A 233 -53.92 -92.23 18.31
N GLY A 234 -54.87 -92.42 19.23
CA GLY A 234 -54.84 -93.55 20.17
C GLY A 234 -53.61 -93.68 21.08
N GLY A 235 -52.75 -92.65 21.17
CA GLY A 235 -51.50 -92.66 21.96
C GLY A 235 -50.24 -92.98 21.15
N GLU A 236 -50.36 -93.29 19.86
CA GLU A 236 -49.24 -93.50 18.93
C GLU A 236 -49.08 -92.28 18.01
N VAL A 237 -47.84 -91.97 17.61
CA VAL A 237 -47.56 -90.90 16.65
C VAL A 237 -47.93 -91.41 15.26
N VAL A 238 -48.92 -90.79 14.62
CA VAL A 238 -49.43 -91.20 13.30
C VAL A 238 -48.99 -90.30 12.15
N ALA A 239 -48.51 -89.10 12.47
CA ALA A 239 -48.03 -88.10 11.50
C ALA A 239 -47.20 -87.02 12.21
N GLY A 240 -46.48 -86.21 11.44
CA GLY A 240 -45.94 -84.93 11.91
C GLY A 240 -46.72 -83.76 11.29
N MET A 241 -46.80 -82.65 12.01
CA MET A 241 -47.41 -81.41 11.54
C MET A 241 -46.40 -80.28 11.59
N THR A 242 -46.35 -79.46 10.54
CA THR A 242 -45.62 -78.19 10.56
C THR A 242 -46.55 -77.00 10.58
N MET A 243 -46.16 -75.97 11.32
CA MET A 243 -46.74 -74.64 11.33
C MET A 243 -45.61 -73.65 11.02
N SER A 244 -45.68 -72.97 9.89
CA SER A 244 -44.67 -72.00 9.45
C SER A 244 -45.28 -70.62 9.53
N GLN A 245 -44.63 -69.65 10.17
CA GLN A 245 -45.10 -68.25 10.21
C GLN A 245 -44.09 -67.32 9.52
N ASP A 246 -44.59 -66.39 8.70
CA ASP A 246 -43.74 -65.35 8.09
C ASP A 246 -43.34 -64.32 9.15
N VAL A 247 -42.03 -64.14 9.36
CA VAL A 247 -41.43 -63.18 10.29
C VAL A 247 -40.55 -62.14 9.58
N THR A 248 -40.71 -61.98 8.28
CA THR A 248 -39.87 -61.10 7.44
C THR A 248 -39.96 -59.64 7.85
N GLU A 249 -41.18 -59.10 7.96
CA GLU A 249 -41.44 -57.69 8.29
C GLU A 249 -40.87 -57.31 9.66
N GLN A 250 -41.01 -58.20 10.65
CA GLN A 250 -40.41 -58.02 11.98
C GLN A 250 -38.88 -57.91 11.92
N ARG A 251 -38.23 -58.73 11.09
CA ARG A 251 -36.76 -58.72 10.92
C ARG A 251 -36.25 -57.49 10.17
N GLU A 252 -37.05 -56.91 9.28
CA GLU A 252 -36.68 -55.70 8.55
C GLU A 252 -36.70 -54.48 9.48
N THR A 253 -37.75 -54.32 10.30
CA THR A 253 -37.83 -53.22 11.28
C THR A 253 -36.71 -53.26 12.32
N GLU A 254 -36.39 -54.44 12.86
CA GLU A 254 -35.28 -54.60 13.82
C GLU A 254 -33.94 -54.17 13.19
N ARG A 255 -33.69 -54.53 11.93
CA ARG A 255 -32.46 -54.17 11.21
C ARG A 255 -32.38 -52.67 10.91
N GLU A 256 -33.48 -52.03 10.52
CA GLU A 256 -33.51 -50.58 10.24
C GLU A 256 -33.22 -49.74 11.49
N LEU A 257 -33.75 -50.15 12.65
CA LEU A 257 -33.49 -49.48 13.92
C LEU A 257 -32.02 -49.60 14.34
N GLU A 258 -31.45 -50.81 14.21
CA GLU A 258 -30.03 -51.03 14.49
C GLU A 258 -29.11 -50.27 13.52
N ALA A 259 -29.46 -50.22 12.24
CA ALA A 259 -28.73 -49.48 11.21
C ALA A 259 -28.74 -47.97 11.50
N THR A 260 -29.88 -47.41 11.89
CA THR A 260 -30.02 -45.99 12.22
C THR A 260 -29.20 -45.61 13.46
N LYS A 261 -29.28 -46.41 14.54
CA LYS A 261 -28.46 -46.20 15.75
C LYS A 261 -26.96 -46.28 15.46
N ARG A 262 -26.53 -47.22 14.62
CA ARG A 262 -25.13 -47.34 14.20
C ARG A 262 -24.71 -46.14 13.36
N ARG A 263 -25.56 -45.67 12.44
CA ARG A 263 -25.30 -44.50 11.59
C ARG A 263 -25.11 -43.23 12.43
N TYR A 264 -25.98 -42.96 13.40
CA TYR A 264 -25.87 -41.81 14.30
C TYR A 264 -24.53 -41.80 15.07
N ARG A 265 -24.20 -42.91 15.76
CA ARG A 265 -22.94 -43.03 16.52
C ARG A 265 -21.70 -42.87 15.66
N THR A 266 -21.75 -43.38 14.43
CA THR A 266 -20.62 -43.29 13.49
C THR A 266 -20.42 -41.84 13.02
N LEU A 267 -21.51 -41.12 12.75
CA LEU A 267 -21.45 -39.72 12.31
C LEU A 267 -20.95 -38.79 13.42
N LEU A 268 -21.42 -38.96 14.66
CA LEU A 268 -20.92 -38.17 15.79
C LEU A 268 -19.45 -38.47 16.10
N ALA A 269 -19.05 -39.75 16.11
CA ALA A 269 -17.65 -40.13 16.37
C ALA A 269 -16.69 -39.62 15.29
N ALA A 270 -17.12 -39.60 14.03
CA ALA A 270 -16.29 -39.11 12.91
C ALA A 270 -16.31 -37.58 12.74
N ALA A 271 -17.09 -36.83 13.53
CA ALA A 271 -17.12 -35.38 13.44
C ALA A 271 -15.79 -34.79 13.94
N PRO A 272 -15.09 -33.98 13.12
CA PRO A 272 -13.75 -33.50 13.45
C PRO A 272 -13.75 -32.41 14.53
N ASN A 273 -14.88 -31.70 14.70
CA ASN A 273 -14.99 -30.66 15.70
C ASN A 273 -15.47 -31.27 17.03
N PRO A 274 -14.92 -30.83 18.17
CA PRO A 274 -15.43 -31.10 19.50
C PRO A 274 -16.91 -30.74 19.64
N ILE A 275 -17.72 -31.71 20.05
CA ILE A 275 -19.17 -31.58 20.25
C ILE A 275 -19.51 -32.00 21.69
N PHE A 276 -20.20 -31.11 22.39
CA PHE A 276 -20.82 -31.39 23.68
C PHE A 276 -22.33 -31.19 23.57
N VAL A 277 -23.10 -32.16 24.05
CA VAL A 277 -24.56 -32.10 24.15
C VAL A 277 -24.91 -32.07 25.62
N ALA A 278 -25.62 -31.04 26.07
CA ALA A 278 -26.09 -30.92 27.44
C ALA A 278 -27.62 -30.86 27.48
N ASP A 279 -28.19 -31.23 28.62
CA ASP A 279 -29.59 -31.01 28.92
C ASP A 279 -29.85 -29.51 29.09
N ALA A 280 -30.88 -28.97 28.41
CA ALA A 280 -31.13 -27.53 28.41
C ALA A 280 -31.73 -27.01 29.73
N GLU A 281 -32.28 -27.87 30.58
CA GLU A 281 -32.82 -27.49 31.89
C GLU A 281 -31.77 -27.59 32.99
N THR A 282 -30.95 -28.65 32.98
CA THR A 282 -29.98 -28.93 34.06
C THR A 282 -28.57 -28.47 33.74
N GLY A 283 -28.22 -28.29 32.46
CA GLY A 283 -26.86 -28.01 32.01
C GLY A 283 -25.90 -29.21 32.13
N GLU A 284 -26.40 -30.41 32.47
CA GLU A 284 -25.59 -31.63 32.54
C GLU A 284 -25.27 -32.15 31.14
N ILE A 285 -24.00 -32.48 30.87
CA ILE A 285 -23.57 -33.04 29.59
C ILE A 285 -24.11 -34.46 29.46
N VAL A 286 -24.97 -34.69 28.47
CA VAL A 286 -25.59 -35.99 28.18
C VAL A 286 -24.82 -36.79 27.13
N GLU A 287 -24.08 -36.12 26.23
CA GLU A 287 -23.28 -36.79 25.20
C GLU A 287 -22.08 -35.93 24.77
N ALA A 288 -20.97 -36.58 24.40
CA ALA A 288 -19.77 -35.95 23.85
C ALA A 288 -19.12 -36.85 22.80
N ASN A 289 -18.59 -36.26 21.71
CA ASN A 289 -17.87 -37.02 20.68
C ASN A 289 -16.39 -37.26 21.05
N GLU A 290 -15.66 -37.97 20.18
CA GLU A 290 -14.25 -38.29 20.40
C GLU A 290 -13.37 -37.03 20.40
N ALA A 291 -13.60 -36.10 19.46
CA ALA A 291 -12.89 -34.82 19.42
C ALA A 291 -13.10 -33.97 20.68
N ALA A 292 -14.28 -34.03 21.32
CA ALA A 292 -14.54 -33.37 22.60
C ALA A 292 -13.76 -34.00 23.76
N ALA A 293 -13.62 -35.33 23.77
CA ALA A 293 -12.77 -36.03 24.73
C ALA A 293 -11.30 -35.65 24.57
N ASP A 294 -10.82 -35.52 23.33
CA ASP A 294 -9.46 -35.10 23.02
C ASP A 294 -9.19 -33.65 23.43
N LEU A 295 -10.10 -32.71 23.12
CA LEU A 295 -9.97 -31.30 23.49
C LEU A 295 -9.99 -31.09 25.01
N TYR A 296 -10.87 -31.79 25.74
CA TYR A 296 -10.99 -31.66 27.19
C TYR A 296 -9.94 -32.49 27.97
N GLY A 297 -9.35 -33.50 27.32
CA GLY A 297 -8.31 -34.35 27.90
C GLY A 297 -8.83 -35.48 28.81
N ARG A 298 -10.14 -35.80 28.78
CA ARG A 298 -10.73 -36.91 29.55
C ARG A 298 -11.60 -37.83 28.68
N PRO A 299 -11.70 -39.12 29.02
CA PRO A 299 -12.58 -40.02 28.28
C PRO A 299 -14.04 -39.59 28.41
N ARG A 300 -14.83 -39.75 27.33
CA ARG A 300 -16.25 -39.35 27.27
C ARG A 300 -17.09 -39.79 28.48
N ALA A 301 -16.79 -40.95 29.07
CA ALA A 301 -17.54 -41.50 30.20
C ALA A 301 -17.37 -40.68 31.49
N GLU A 302 -16.31 -39.88 31.59
CA GLU A 302 -16.04 -38.97 32.70
C GLU A 302 -16.52 -37.54 32.41
N ILE A 303 -16.78 -37.23 31.14
CA ILE A 303 -17.34 -35.94 30.69
C ILE A 303 -18.87 -35.95 30.81
N VAL A 304 -19.51 -37.06 30.42
CA VAL A 304 -20.96 -37.22 30.56
C VAL A 304 -21.34 -37.20 32.04
N GLY A 305 -22.27 -36.31 32.40
CA GLY A 305 -22.72 -36.02 33.76
C GLY A 305 -22.02 -34.84 34.44
N LEU A 306 -20.98 -34.25 33.83
CA LEU A 306 -20.46 -32.95 34.29
C LEU A 306 -21.45 -31.85 33.93
N HIS A 307 -21.48 -30.78 34.73
CA HIS A 307 -22.20 -29.58 34.33
C HIS A 307 -21.36 -28.83 33.31
N GLN A 308 -21.96 -28.29 32.26
CA GLN A 308 -21.21 -27.66 31.17
C GLN A 308 -20.37 -26.44 31.59
N SER A 309 -20.69 -25.78 32.72
CA SER A 309 -19.84 -24.73 33.29
C SER A 309 -18.48 -25.25 33.76
N ASP A 310 -18.39 -26.55 34.09
CA ASP A 310 -17.17 -27.19 34.59
C ASP A 310 -16.17 -27.46 33.44
N LEU A 311 -16.56 -27.20 32.20
CA LEU A 311 -15.66 -27.14 31.05
C LEU A 311 -14.87 -25.83 30.98
N HIS A 312 -15.23 -24.84 31.79
CA HIS A 312 -14.70 -23.48 31.75
C HIS A 312 -13.99 -23.11 33.05
N PRO A 313 -13.10 -22.09 33.04
CA PRO A 313 -12.40 -21.66 34.25
C PRO A 313 -13.32 -21.24 35.39
N ASP A 314 -13.01 -21.74 36.60
CA ASP A 314 -13.80 -21.48 37.83
C ASP A 314 -13.86 -20.00 38.23
N ASP A 315 -12.85 -19.20 37.88
CA ASP A 315 -12.71 -17.79 38.27
C ASP A 315 -13.91 -16.94 37.81
N ASP A 316 -14.57 -17.34 36.71
CA ASP A 316 -15.68 -16.60 36.07
C ASP A 316 -16.94 -17.47 35.86
N ALA A 317 -17.14 -18.52 36.65
CA ALA A 317 -18.24 -19.50 36.49
C ALA A 317 -19.67 -18.89 36.46
N ALA A 318 -19.87 -17.67 36.96
CA ALA A 318 -21.12 -16.93 36.81
C ALA A 318 -21.33 -16.40 35.38
N ALA A 319 -20.28 -15.83 34.77
CA ALA A 319 -20.34 -15.33 33.40
C ALA A 319 -20.56 -16.47 32.39
N TYR A 320 -19.95 -17.63 32.61
CA TYR A 320 -20.18 -18.83 31.78
C TYR A 320 -21.60 -19.39 31.91
N ARG A 321 -22.24 -19.28 33.09
CA ARG A 321 -23.66 -19.62 33.27
C ARG A 321 -24.59 -18.65 32.57
N ASP A 322 -24.33 -17.34 32.65
CA ASP A 322 -25.11 -16.34 31.90
C ASP A 322 -25.00 -16.57 30.38
N VAL A 323 -23.80 -16.95 29.91
CA VAL A 323 -23.57 -17.33 28.52
C VAL A 323 -24.37 -18.59 28.15
N PHE A 324 -24.43 -19.60 29.03
CA PHE A 324 -25.25 -20.78 28.80
C PHE A 324 -26.74 -20.44 28.70
N GLU A 325 -27.30 -19.71 29.66
CA GLU A 325 -28.70 -19.31 29.66
C GLU A 325 -29.06 -18.56 28.37
N ARG A 326 -28.19 -17.66 27.94
CA ARG A 326 -28.35 -16.94 26.68
C ARG A 326 -28.33 -17.87 25.47
N HIS A 327 -27.47 -18.89 25.44
CA HIS A 327 -27.47 -19.89 24.37
C HIS A 327 -28.73 -20.76 24.37
N VAL A 328 -29.26 -21.14 25.54
CA VAL A 328 -30.53 -21.88 25.65
C VAL A 328 -31.67 -21.06 25.04
N GLU A 329 -31.71 -19.76 25.34
CA GLU A 329 -32.79 -18.88 24.89
C GLU A 329 -32.68 -18.45 23.41
N HIS A 330 -31.47 -18.18 22.90
CA HIS A 330 -31.28 -17.51 21.61
C HIS A 330 -30.42 -18.28 20.60
N GLY A 331 -29.64 -19.28 21.04
CA GLY A 331 -28.62 -19.95 20.24
C GLY A 331 -27.54 -19.00 19.68
N GLY A 332 -26.70 -19.52 18.79
CA GLY A 332 -25.72 -18.77 18.01
C GLY A 332 -24.27 -18.97 18.44
N THR A 333 -23.39 -18.17 17.83
CA THR A 333 -21.93 -18.28 17.99
C THR A 333 -21.41 -17.26 19.00
N MET A 334 -20.61 -17.71 19.96
CA MET A 334 -19.98 -16.88 20.97
C MET A 334 -18.47 -17.15 21.01
N ARG A 335 -17.71 -16.06 20.92
CA ARG A 335 -16.24 -16.06 21.05
C ARG A 335 -15.75 -15.33 22.31
N GLN A 336 -16.61 -14.52 22.93
CA GLN A 336 -16.27 -13.68 24.08
C GLN A 336 -17.37 -13.76 25.15
N LEU A 337 -16.99 -13.55 26.40
CA LEU A 337 -17.89 -13.31 27.52
C LEU A 337 -18.57 -11.93 27.40
N PRO A 338 -19.67 -11.66 28.13
CA PRO A 338 -20.39 -10.38 28.06
C PRO A 338 -19.56 -9.14 28.41
N ASP A 339 -18.45 -9.29 29.13
CA ASP A 339 -17.51 -8.23 29.49
C ASP A 339 -16.42 -7.97 28.41
N GLY A 340 -16.45 -8.75 27.32
CA GLY A 340 -15.49 -8.69 26.21
C GLY A 340 -14.24 -9.54 26.38
N SER A 341 -14.09 -10.27 27.49
CA SER A 341 -12.99 -11.21 27.67
C SER A 341 -13.17 -12.46 26.79
N GLN A 342 -12.05 -13.11 26.43
CA GLN A 342 -12.06 -14.29 25.57
C GLN A 342 -12.66 -15.50 26.31
N LEU A 343 -13.48 -16.28 25.62
CA LEU A 343 -14.07 -17.51 26.15
C LEU A 343 -13.02 -18.63 26.13
N TYR A 344 -12.83 -19.32 27.25
CA TYR A 344 -11.84 -20.40 27.40
C TYR A 344 -12.49 -21.70 27.84
N LEU A 345 -11.98 -22.81 27.32
CA LEU A 345 -12.16 -24.15 27.88
C LEU A 345 -10.97 -24.45 28.79
N ASP A 346 -11.22 -25.05 29.95
CA ASP A 346 -10.19 -25.47 30.90
C ASP A 346 -10.02 -26.99 30.82
N PRO A 347 -9.00 -27.51 30.10
CA PRO A 347 -8.78 -28.95 30.00
C PRO A 347 -8.39 -29.51 31.37
N ALA A 348 -8.69 -30.80 31.60
CA ALA A 348 -8.44 -31.43 32.89
C ALA A 348 -6.98 -31.43 33.37
N ASP A 349 -6.02 -31.39 32.44
CA ASP A 349 -4.57 -31.42 32.71
C ASP A 349 -3.78 -30.55 31.69
N GLY A 350 -4.20 -29.29 31.46
CA GLY A 350 -3.60 -28.45 30.41
C GLY A 350 -3.66 -26.95 30.65
N GLU A 351 -3.13 -26.17 29.70
CA GLU A 351 -3.32 -24.72 29.65
C GLU A 351 -4.72 -24.40 29.11
N ARG A 352 -5.30 -23.28 29.56
CA ARG A 352 -6.61 -22.79 29.12
C ARG A 352 -6.62 -22.60 27.60
N VAL A 353 -7.57 -23.25 26.93
CA VAL A 353 -7.70 -23.20 25.47
C VAL A 353 -8.77 -22.16 25.08
N PRO A 354 -8.45 -21.08 24.36
CA PRO A 354 -9.46 -20.17 23.87
C PRO A 354 -10.34 -20.85 22.82
N VAL A 355 -11.66 -20.77 23.02
CA VAL A 355 -12.65 -21.45 22.16
C VAL A 355 -13.67 -20.47 21.59
N GLU A 356 -14.10 -20.74 20.36
CA GLU A 356 -15.34 -20.23 19.78
C GLU A 356 -16.39 -21.34 19.87
N ILE A 357 -17.55 -21.04 20.43
CA ILE A 357 -18.62 -22.02 20.63
C ILE A 357 -19.80 -21.64 19.74
N ASP A 358 -20.23 -22.56 18.89
CA ASP A 358 -21.46 -22.43 18.12
C ASP A 358 -22.53 -23.35 18.69
N VAL A 359 -23.64 -22.77 19.15
CA VAL A 359 -24.65 -23.49 19.93
C VAL A 359 -26.01 -23.45 19.27
N SER A 360 -26.68 -24.61 19.26
CA SER A 360 -28.05 -24.77 18.79
C SER A 360 -28.86 -25.62 19.76
N THR A 361 -30.11 -25.23 20.00
CA THR A 361 -31.05 -25.97 20.84
C THR A 361 -31.91 -26.88 19.96
N VAL A 362 -32.09 -28.14 20.35
CA VAL A 362 -32.84 -29.15 19.60
C VAL A 362 -33.81 -29.87 20.53
N GLU A 363 -35.07 -30.04 20.10
CA GLU A 363 -36.05 -30.86 20.80
C GLU A 363 -35.92 -32.33 20.36
N LEU A 364 -35.65 -33.23 21.32
CA LEU A 364 -35.62 -34.67 21.11
C LEU A 364 -36.68 -35.33 22.00
N ASP A 365 -37.72 -35.88 21.36
CA ASP A 365 -38.88 -36.52 22.02
C ASP A 365 -39.54 -35.62 23.09
N ASP A 366 -39.16 -35.77 24.37
CA ASP A 366 -39.67 -35.06 25.56
C ASP A 366 -38.55 -34.27 26.31
N THR A 367 -37.37 -34.08 25.72
CA THR A 367 -36.24 -33.37 26.35
C THR A 367 -35.61 -32.38 25.38
N THR A 368 -35.44 -31.14 25.85
CA THR A 368 -34.72 -30.10 25.12
C THR A 368 -33.23 -30.25 25.41
N VAL A 369 -32.44 -30.50 24.38
CA VAL A 369 -30.98 -30.57 24.50
C VAL A 369 -30.33 -29.37 23.81
N ILE A 370 -29.22 -28.95 24.36
CA ILE A 370 -28.36 -27.93 23.77
C ILE A 370 -27.12 -28.61 23.19
N TYR A 371 -26.85 -28.34 21.92
CA TYR A 371 -25.74 -28.92 21.19
C TYR A 371 -24.74 -27.80 20.88
N GLY A 372 -23.53 -27.92 21.43
CA GLY A 372 -22.44 -26.95 21.27
C GLY A 372 -21.25 -27.53 20.50
N ILE A 373 -20.85 -26.86 19.41
CA ILE A 373 -19.61 -27.14 18.67
C ILE A 373 -18.54 -26.20 19.17
N PHE A 374 -17.42 -26.74 19.65
CA PHE A 374 -16.29 -25.97 20.15
C PHE A 374 -15.17 -25.97 19.11
N ARG A 375 -14.64 -24.78 18.81
CA ARG A 375 -13.51 -24.60 17.92
C ARG A 375 -12.36 -23.99 18.69
N ASP A 376 -11.21 -24.68 18.72
CA ASP A 376 -9.96 -24.13 19.21
C ASP A 376 -9.52 -22.99 18.27
N ILE A 377 -9.39 -21.79 18.82
CA ILE A 377 -8.96 -20.58 18.11
C ILE A 377 -7.60 -20.06 18.58
N THR A 378 -6.80 -20.88 19.26
CA THR A 378 -5.47 -20.52 19.77
C THR A 378 -4.58 -19.99 18.66
N ALA A 379 -4.44 -20.76 17.57
CA ALA A 379 -3.65 -20.36 16.41
C ALA A 379 -4.21 -19.11 15.71
N GLN A 380 -5.53 -18.94 15.69
CA GLN A 380 -6.17 -17.78 15.09
C GLN A 380 -5.93 -16.52 15.92
N LEU A 381 -6.05 -16.59 17.26
CA LEU A 381 -5.76 -15.48 18.16
C LEU A 381 -4.28 -15.11 18.15
N ALA A 382 -3.37 -16.08 18.08
CA ALA A 382 -1.94 -15.82 17.93
C ALA A 382 -1.67 -15.03 16.63
N TYR A 383 -2.24 -15.47 15.50
CA TYR A 383 -2.12 -14.78 14.23
C TYR A 383 -2.73 -13.36 14.27
N GLU A 384 -3.92 -13.18 14.83
CA GLU A 384 -4.55 -11.86 15.00
C GLU A 384 -3.71 -10.93 15.89
N ARG A 385 -3.07 -11.46 16.96
CA ARG A 385 -2.15 -10.70 17.81
C ARG A 385 -0.87 -10.30 17.07
N SER A 386 -0.26 -11.22 16.33
CA SER A 386 0.91 -10.91 15.51
C SER A 386 0.59 -9.85 14.46
N LEU A 387 -0.57 -9.93 13.80
CA LEU A 387 -1.01 -8.93 12.81
C LEU A 387 -1.25 -7.55 13.45
N ALA A 388 -1.87 -7.51 14.64
CA ALA A 388 -2.03 -6.28 15.40
C ALA A 388 -0.69 -5.68 15.85
N GLY A 389 0.27 -6.53 16.24
CA GLY A 389 1.63 -6.14 16.57
C GLY A 389 2.39 -5.60 15.36
N LEU A 390 2.29 -6.25 14.20
CA LEU A 390 2.87 -5.78 12.93
C LEU A 390 2.31 -4.42 12.52
N ASN A 391 1.02 -4.17 12.70
CA ASN A 391 0.43 -2.86 12.40
C ASN A 391 1.01 -1.75 13.31
N ARG A 392 1.28 -2.06 14.59
CA ARG A 392 1.98 -1.14 15.48
C ARG A 392 3.43 -0.93 15.05
N ALA A 393 4.16 -2.01 14.76
CA ALA A 393 5.52 -1.96 14.26
C ALA A 393 5.64 -1.14 12.96
N ALA A 394 4.67 -1.29 12.05
CA ALA A 394 4.59 -0.48 10.83
C ALA A 394 4.55 1.03 11.13
N GLN A 395 3.76 1.45 12.12
CA GLN A 395 3.71 2.85 12.55
C GLN A 395 5.06 3.30 13.11
N GLU A 396 5.68 2.50 13.97
CA GLU A 396 6.99 2.82 14.56
C GLU A 396 8.12 2.89 13.51
N LEU A 397 8.08 2.01 12.50
CA LEU A 397 8.99 2.05 11.35
C LEU A 397 8.87 3.38 10.58
N PHE A 398 7.64 3.90 10.40
CA PHE A 398 7.42 5.22 9.79
C PHE A 398 7.73 6.39 10.74
N GLU A 399 7.94 6.18 12.03
CA GLU A 399 8.44 7.20 12.95
C GLU A 399 9.97 7.26 13.01
N ALA A 400 10.63 6.15 12.68
CA ALA A 400 12.09 6.06 12.65
C ALA A 400 12.71 7.05 11.64
N ARG A 401 13.83 7.66 12.04
CA ARG A 401 14.53 8.72 11.27
C ARG A 401 15.87 8.27 10.67
N THR A 402 16.31 7.07 11.02
CA THR A 402 17.58 6.51 10.59
C THR A 402 17.39 5.06 10.16
N THR A 403 18.18 4.61 9.19
CA THR A 403 18.24 3.21 8.77
C THR A 403 18.50 2.27 9.95
N GLN A 404 19.40 2.67 10.85
CA GLN A 404 19.68 1.90 12.08
C GLN A 404 18.44 1.75 12.98
N ALA A 405 17.66 2.82 13.20
CA ALA A 405 16.45 2.72 14.01
C ALA A 405 15.38 1.85 13.34
N ILE A 406 15.36 1.80 12.01
CA ILE A 406 14.51 0.88 11.25
C ILE A 406 14.97 -0.57 11.47
N ASP A 407 16.27 -0.84 11.40
CA ASP A 407 16.85 -2.18 11.64
C ASP A 407 16.56 -2.69 13.05
N GLU A 408 16.75 -1.84 14.07
CA GLU A 408 16.39 -2.14 15.46
C GLU A 408 14.91 -2.51 15.60
N ARG A 409 14.01 -1.75 14.94
CA ARG A 409 12.56 -2.00 14.98
C ARG A 409 12.18 -3.29 14.26
N ILE A 410 12.83 -3.61 13.14
CA ILE A 410 12.62 -4.89 12.42
C ILE A 410 12.99 -6.04 13.34
N VAL A 411 14.20 -6.01 13.91
CA VAL A 411 14.71 -7.07 14.78
C VAL A 411 13.80 -7.25 15.99
N GLU A 412 13.46 -6.17 16.71
CA GLU A 412 12.54 -6.18 17.86
C GLU A 412 11.17 -6.77 17.49
N THR A 413 10.61 -6.39 16.34
CA THR A 413 9.29 -6.87 15.90
C THR A 413 9.32 -8.37 15.60
N VAL A 414 10.32 -8.84 14.87
CA VAL A 414 10.43 -10.25 14.53
C VAL A 414 10.65 -11.10 15.78
N THR A 415 11.39 -10.59 16.76
CA THR A 415 11.66 -11.33 18.01
C THR A 415 10.49 -11.30 18.98
N GLU A 416 9.85 -10.15 19.20
CA GLU A 416 8.84 -9.98 20.25
C GLU A 416 7.41 -10.22 19.76
N VAL A 417 7.11 -9.95 18.48
CA VAL A 417 5.76 -10.05 17.91
C VAL A 417 5.55 -11.36 17.16
N LEU A 418 6.57 -11.83 16.43
CA LEU A 418 6.50 -13.07 15.66
C LEU A 418 7.07 -14.29 16.42
N ASP A 419 7.67 -14.06 17.60
CA ASP A 419 8.28 -15.09 18.45
C ASP A 419 9.30 -15.94 17.65
N ILE A 420 10.19 -15.24 16.94
CA ILE A 420 11.28 -15.85 16.16
C ILE A 420 12.61 -15.48 16.85
N PRO A 421 13.36 -16.47 17.35
CA PRO A 421 14.47 -16.22 18.26
C PRO A 421 15.69 -15.57 17.59
N LEU A 422 16.03 -16.01 16.38
CA LEU A 422 17.23 -15.54 15.67
C LEU A 422 16.82 -14.63 14.50
N VAL A 423 17.37 -13.43 14.48
CA VAL A 423 17.14 -12.42 13.43
C VAL A 423 18.43 -11.67 13.16
N VAL A 424 18.78 -11.51 11.89
CA VAL A 424 19.91 -10.70 11.44
C VAL A 424 19.47 -9.82 10.28
N ALA A 425 19.68 -8.52 10.42
CA ALA A 425 19.47 -7.55 9.35
C ALA A 425 20.81 -7.27 8.63
N TYR A 426 20.79 -7.39 7.30
CA TYR A 426 21.90 -7.02 6.43
C TYR A 426 21.50 -5.85 5.54
N ARG A 427 22.38 -4.86 5.38
CA ARG A 427 22.21 -3.71 4.51
C ARG A 427 23.22 -3.71 3.37
N PHE A 428 22.75 -3.40 2.17
CA PHE A 428 23.61 -3.32 1.01
C PHE A 428 24.44 -2.03 1.04
N ASP A 429 25.75 -2.19 0.99
CA ASP A 429 26.71 -1.10 0.82
C ASP A 429 27.03 -0.94 -0.67
N ASP A 430 26.60 0.17 -1.25
CA ASP A 430 26.77 0.46 -2.68
C ASP A 430 28.22 0.80 -3.06
N VAL A 431 29.06 1.17 -2.09
CA VAL A 431 30.47 1.52 -2.30
C VAL A 431 31.31 0.25 -2.42
N ASP A 432 31.15 -0.66 -1.46
CA ASP A 432 31.93 -1.89 -1.38
C ASP A 432 31.26 -3.07 -2.11
N GLY A 433 29.98 -2.94 -2.45
CA GLY A 433 29.21 -3.95 -3.18
C GLY A 433 28.96 -5.22 -2.37
N VAL A 434 28.73 -5.07 -1.05
CA VAL A 434 28.55 -6.16 -0.09
C VAL A 434 27.35 -5.90 0.82
N LEU A 435 26.76 -6.97 1.34
CA LEU A 435 25.75 -6.93 2.39
C LEU A 435 26.44 -6.92 3.75
N ARG A 436 26.24 -5.85 4.52
CA ARG A 436 26.82 -5.67 5.86
C ARG A 436 25.80 -5.95 6.95
N PRO A 437 26.12 -6.74 7.97
CA PRO A 437 25.22 -6.92 9.11
C PRO A 437 25.13 -5.61 9.89
N THR A 438 23.91 -5.13 10.13
CA THR A 438 23.67 -3.88 10.85
C THR A 438 23.09 -4.11 12.23
N GLU A 439 22.19 -5.08 12.38
CA GLU A 439 21.56 -5.42 13.65
C GLU A 439 21.31 -6.93 13.76
N CYS A 440 21.42 -7.48 14.98
CA CYS A 440 21.27 -8.90 15.21
C CYS A 440 20.66 -9.16 16.60
N HIS A 441 19.67 -10.06 16.65
CA HIS A 441 19.20 -10.65 17.89
C HIS A 441 19.32 -12.17 17.84
N ALA A 442 19.91 -12.74 18.88
CA ALA A 442 19.96 -14.18 19.11
C ALA A 442 19.79 -14.44 20.61
N PRO A 443 19.01 -15.45 21.03
CA PRO A 443 18.87 -15.76 22.45
C PRO A 443 20.23 -16.22 23.02
N GLY A 444 20.56 -15.74 24.22
CA GLY A 444 21.76 -16.17 24.94
C GLY A 444 21.71 -17.67 25.20
N GLY A 445 22.59 -18.44 24.55
CA GLY A 445 22.70 -19.89 24.74
C GLY A 445 22.63 -20.75 23.48
N ILE A 446 22.51 -20.16 22.28
CA ILE A 446 22.76 -20.88 21.03
C ILE A 446 24.27 -21.04 20.83
N ASP A 447 24.84 -22.15 21.32
CA ASP A 447 26.24 -22.52 21.07
C ASP A 447 26.45 -22.69 19.54
N GLY A 448 27.43 -21.97 18.97
CA GLY A 448 27.82 -22.09 17.54
C GLY A 448 27.56 -20.87 16.66
N LEU A 449 26.90 -19.82 17.16
CA LEU A 449 26.81 -18.53 16.42
C LEU A 449 28.17 -17.82 16.39
N PRO A 450 28.67 -17.37 15.22
CA PRO A 450 29.88 -16.56 15.14
C PRO A 450 29.74 -15.29 15.98
N SER A 451 30.79 -14.92 16.73
CA SER A 451 30.80 -13.69 17.53
C SER A 451 30.86 -12.41 16.69
N ASP A 452 31.19 -12.55 15.40
CA ASP A 452 31.26 -11.47 14.42
C ASP A 452 30.61 -11.98 13.13
N LEU A 453 29.57 -11.28 12.69
CA LEU A 453 28.88 -11.57 11.44
C LEU A 453 29.66 -10.87 10.33
N GLY A 454 30.16 -11.63 9.35
CA GLY A 454 30.97 -11.08 8.27
C GLY A 454 30.13 -10.39 7.17
N ASP A 455 30.79 -9.53 6.41
CA ASP A 455 30.24 -8.97 5.16
C ASP A 455 29.99 -10.09 4.14
N VAL A 456 28.83 -10.05 3.48
CA VAL A 456 28.39 -11.06 2.52
C VAL A 456 28.48 -10.48 1.10
N GLY A 457 29.37 -11.05 0.29
CA GLY A 457 29.56 -10.66 -1.11
C GLY A 457 28.88 -11.60 -2.12
N PRO A 458 29.23 -11.50 -3.41
CA PRO A 458 28.60 -12.28 -4.49
C PRO A 458 28.63 -13.80 -4.39
N ASP A 459 29.58 -14.35 -3.63
CA ASP A 459 29.69 -15.79 -3.38
C ASP A 459 29.00 -16.22 -2.06
N GLY A 460 28.24 -15.31 -1.43
CA GLY A 460 27.70 -15.41 -0.08
C GLY A 460 26.45 -16.29 0.10
N GLY A 461 26.20 -17.21 -0.82
CA GLY A 461 25.14 -18.22 -0.70
C GLY A 461 23.71 -17.62 -0.61
N PRO A 462 22.81 -18.22 0.21
CA PRO A 462 21.38 -17.88 0.23
C PRO A 462 21.05 -16.41 0.52
N LEU A 463 21.88 -15.72 1.32
CA LEU A 463 21.71 -14.30 1.64
C LEU A 463 21.89 -13.43 0.40
N TRP A 464 22.94 -13.68 -0.36
CA TRP A 464 23.23 -12.94 -1.58
C TRP A 464 22.25 -13.29 -2.71
N ASP A 465 21.89 -14.57 -2.84
CA ASP A 465 20.94 -15.03 -3.84
C ASP A 465 19.56 -14.39 -3.64
N ALA A 466 19.06 -14.31 -2.39
CA ALA A 466 17.79 -13.64 -2.08
C ALA A 466 17.84 -12.15 -2.42
N PHE A 467 18.95 -11.46 -2.10
CA PHE A 467 19.14 -10.03 -2.44
C PHE A 467 19.08 -9.78 -3.95
N VAL A 468 19.80 -10.58 -4.74
CA VAL A 468 19.92 -10.36 -6.19
C VAL A 468 18.67 -10.79 -6.94
N THR A 469 18.02 -11.88 -6.51
CA THR A 469 16.80 -12.38 -7.16
C THR A 469 15.55 -11.63 -6.73
N GLY A 470 15.54 -11.07 -5.53
CA GLY A 470 14.35 -10.52 -4.89
C GLY A 470 13.35 -11.59 -4.45
N GLU A 471 13.74 -12.87 -4.44
CA GLU A 471 12.88 -13.98 -4.03
C GLU A 471 13.14 -14.37 -2.57
N THR A 472 12.07 -14.59 -1.81
CA THR A 472 12.13 -15.10 -0.44
C THR A 472 12.60 -16.56 -0.44
N GLY A 473 13.68 -16.84 0.31
CA GLY A 473 14.22 -18.19 0.49
C GLY A 473 13.70 -18.83 1.77
N VAL A 474 13.05 -20.00 1.69
CA VAL A 474 12.57 -20.78 2.84
C VAL A 474 13.21 -22.15 2.86
N GLU A 475 13.79 -22.54 3.99
CA GLU A 475 14.28 -23.90 4.21
C GLU A 475 13.86 -24.42 5.59
N ASN A 476 12.97 -25.41 5.58
CA ASN A 476 12.30 -25.92 6.78
C ASN A 476 13.11 -26.98 7.55
N ASP A 477 14.14 -27.56 6.93
CA ASP A 477 15.10 -28.45 7.59
C ASP A 477 16.51 -28.19 7.03
N VAL A 478 17.21 -27.30 7.72
CA VAL A 478 18.61 -26.98 7.46
C VAL A 478 19.46 -28.03 8.21
N GLY A 479 20.18 -28.87 7.47
CA GLY A 479 21.06 -29.88 8.06
C GLY A 479 22.15 -29.25 8.97
N ALA A 480 22.87 -30.08 9.75
CA ALA A 480 23.91 -29.58 10.67
C ALA A 480 25.03 -28.75 10.00
N ASP A 481 25.25 -28.94 8.69
CA ASP A 481 26.24 -28.24 7.87
C ASP A 481 25.65 -27.10 7.00
N GLY A 482 24.34 -26.85 7.04
CA GLY A 482 23.62 -26.05 6.02
C GLY A 482 23.25 -24.61 6.41
N SER A 483 23.83 -24.05 7.47
CA SER A 483 23.35 -22.81 8.08
C SER A 483 23.63 -21.53 7.28
N LEU A 484 22.75 -20.53 7.42
CA LEU A 484 22.90 -19.12 7.03
C LEU A 484 24.22 -18.44 7.42
N LEU A 485 24.99 -19.04 8.33
CA LEU A 485 26.09 -18.39 9.04
C LEU A 485 27.44 -19.11 8.93
N ASP A 486 27.59 -20.02 7.97
CA ASP A 486 28.80 -20.81 7.73
C ASP A 486 29.35 -21.48 9.02
N GLY A 487 28.90 -22.71 9.32
CA GLY A 487 29.39 -23.50 10.45
C GLY A 487 28.38 -24.50 11.01
N GLU A 488 28.79 -25.30 12.01
CA GLU A 488 27.87 -26.15 12.78
C GLU A 488 26.98 -25.26 13.66
N THR A 489 25.73 -25.06 13.25
CA THR A 489 24.74 -24.30 14.03
C THR A 489 23.56 -25.19 14.42
N PRO A 490 22.90 -24.93 15.56
CA PRO A 490 21.71 -25.67 15.97
C PRO A 490 20.43 -25.18 15.27
N ILE A 491 20.53 -24.28 14.28
CA ILE A 491 19.40 -23.81 13.48
C ILE A 491 18.92 -24.98 12.61
N ARG A 492 17.61 -25.22 12.63
CA ARG A 492 16.97 -26.31 11.89
C ARG A 492 15.96 -25.79 10.88
N SER A 493 15.52 -24.55 10.97
CA SER A 493 14.74 -23.90 9.91
C SER A 493 15.21 -22.45 9.72
N GLN A 494 15.15 -21.96 8.49
CA GLN A 494 15.57 -20.62 8.13
C GLN A 494 14.68 -19.97 7.05
N LEU A 495 14.62 -18.65 7.11
CA LEU A 495 13.89 -17.79 6.17
C LEU A 495 14.75 -16.56 5.85
N VAL A 496 14.95 -16.26 4.57
CA VAL A 496 15.66 -15.06 4.08
C VAL A 496 14.70 -14.24 3.25
N VAL A 497 14.46 -13.00 3.65
CA VAL A 497 13.53 -12.10 2.99
C VAL A 497 14.28 -10.85 2.50
N PRO A 498 14.24 -10.54 1.20
CA PRO A 498 14.86 -9.32 0.68
C PRO A 498 14.05 -8.07 1.02
N ILE A 499 14.76 -6.94 1.12
CA ILE A 499 14.20 -5.60 1.27
C ILE A 499 14.64 -4.79 0.05
N GLU A 500 14.11 -5.17 -1.13
CA GLU A 500 14.53 -4.70 -2.46
C GLU A 500 16.05 -4.36 -2.53
N ASN A 501 16.38 -3.11 -2.82
CA ASN A 501 17.75 -2.63 -3.03
C ASN A 501 18.47 -2.27 -1.72
N HIS A 502 17.80 -2.38 -0.58
CA HIS A 502 18.33 -1.95 0.71
C HIS A 502 19.03 -3.08 1.47
N GLY A 503 18.77 -4.34 1.16
CA GLY A 503 19.44 -5.49 1.78
C GLY A 503 18.52 -6.68 2.02
N VAL A 504 18.81 -7.49 3.04
CA VAL A 504 18.06 -8.72 3.37
C VAL A 504 17.92 -8.88 4.88
N VAL A 505 16.85 -9.55 5.31
CA VAL A 505 16.68 -9.99 6.69
C VAL A 505 16.64 -11.51 6.71
N ALA A 506 17.48 -12.09 7.56
CA ALA A 506 17.57 -13.51 7.76
C ALA A 506 17.06 -13.88 9.15
N VAL A 507 16.17 -14.86 9.22
CA VAL A 507 15.58 -15.33 10.46
C VAL A 507 15.72 -16.84 10.57
N GLY A 508 15.84 -17.35 11.80
CA GLY A 508 16.06 -18.78 12.06
C GLY A 508 15.46 -19.28 13.36
N ASP A 509 15.19 -20.60 13.40
CA ASP A 509 14.73 -21.31 14.59
C ASP A 509 15.46 -22.66 14.73
N VAL A 510 15.63 -23.12 15.97
CA VAL A 510 16.24 -24.42 16.30
C VAL A 510 15.30 -25.60 16.07
N ARG A 511 14.01 -25.34 15.82
CA ARG A 511 13.01 -26.35 15.46
C ARG A 511 12.92 -26.46 13.94
N SER A 512 12.70 -27.67 13.42
CA SER A 512 12.34 -27.87 12.01
C SER A 512 10.89 -27.47 11.75
N ASP A 513 10.55 -27.15 10.50
CA ASP A 513 9.20 -26.77 10.04
C ASP A 513 8.58 -25.58 10.80
N ARG A 514 9.40 -24.61 11.24
CA ARG A 514 8.89 -23.43 11.97
C ARG A 514 8.19 -22.41 11.07
N PHE A 515 8.63 -22.28 9.81
CA PHE A 515 8.19 -21.23 8.88
C PHE A 515 7.10 -21.77 7.95
N ASP A 516 5.87 -21.80 8.46
CA ASP A 516 4.68 -22.08 7.64
C ASP A 516 4.34 -20.89 6.73
N GLY A 517 3.46 -21.09 5.75
CA GLY A 517 3.09 -20.03 4.80
C GLY A 517 2.57 -18.75 5.48
N ARG A 518 1.88 -18.88 6.62
CA ARG A 518 1.39 -17.73 7.39
C ARG A 518 2.52 -16.93 8.03
N THR A 519 3.55 -17.60 8.56
CA THR A 519 4.71 -16.93 9.15
C THR A 519 5.52 -16.22 8.06
N VAL A 520 5.70 -16.86 6.90
CA VAL A 520 6.37 -16.24 5.75
C VAL A 520 5.62 -14.97 5.31
N ASP A 521 4.30 -15.04 5.14
CA ASP A 521 3.46 -13.88 4.77
C ASP A 521 3.63 -12.71 5.76
N LEU A 522 3.67 -12.99 7.07
CA LEU A 522 3.84 -11.97 8.11
C LEU A 522 5.20 -11.28 8.05
N VAL A 523 6.29 -12.03 7.81
CA VAL A 523 7.63 -11.46 7.67
C VAL A 523 7.76 -10.65 6.38
N GLU A 524 7.21 -11.14 5.27
CA GLU A 524 7.18 -10.41 4.00
C GLU A 524 6.41 -9.08 4.10
N ILE A 525 5.26 -9.07 4.77
CA ILE A 525 4.50 -7.84 5.03
C ILE A 525 5.34 -6.83 5.81
N LEU A 526 6.07 -7.29 6.83
CA LEU A 526 6.97 -6.44 7.62
C LEU A 526 8.11 -5.90 6.75
N MET A 527 8.72 -6.72 5.90
CA MET A 527 9.82 -6.31 5.03
C MET A 527 9.38 -5.30 3.96
N ALA A 528 8.22 -5.51 3.34
CA ALA A 528 7.65 -4.52 2.41
C ALA A 528 7.32 -3.18 3.10
N THR A 529 6.92 -3.22 4.36
CA THR A 529 6.71 -2.01 5.16
C THR A 529 8.04 -1.33 5.51
N ALA A 530 9.05 -2.11 5.87
CA ALA A 530 10.39 -1.62 6.16
C ALA A 530 11.05 -0.98 4.93
N GLU A 531 10.88 -1.57 3.75
CA GLU A 531 11.31 -1.01 2.47
C GLU A 531 10.79 0.41 2.27
N SER A 532 9.47 0.60 2.42
CA SER A 532 8.84 1.93 2.32
C SER A 532 9.38 2.92 3.35
N ALA A 533 9.69 2.45 4.57
CA ALA A 533 10.27 3.28 5.61
C ALA A 533 11.71 3.72 5.26
N LEU A 534 12.52 2.81 4.72
CA LEU A 534 13.90 3.06 4.30
C LEU A 534 13.96 4.05 3.13
N GLU A 535 13.15 3.82 2.08
CA GLU A 535 13.08 4.70 0.92
C GLU A 535 12.73 6.13 1.35
N ARG A 536 11.75 6.27 2.26
CA ARG A 536 11.38 7.56 2.82
C ARG A 536 12.52 8.21 3.59
N THR A 537 13.19 7.48 4.47
CA THR A 537 14.30 8.02 5.27
C THR A 537 15.46 8.48 4.40
N GLU A 538 15.85 7.70 3.38
CA GLU A 538 16.88 8.09 2.42
C GLU A 538 16.48 9.35 1.63
N ARG A 539 15.22 9.41 1.18
CA ARG A 539 14.68 10.55 0.44
C ARG A 539 14.63 11.83 1.28
N GLU A 540 14.21 11.74 2.54
CA GLU A 540 14.20 12.87 3.47
C GLU A 540 15.63 13.38 3.74
N GLN A 541 16.60 12.49 3.93
CA GLN A 541 18.00 12.89 4.11
C GLN A 541 18.59 13.58 2.88
N GLU A 542 18.30 13.08 1.68
CA GLU A 542 18.74 13.71 0.43
C GLU A 542 18.07 15.07 0.21
N LEU A 543 16.77 15.20 0.53
CA LEU A 543 16.06 16.47 0.47
C LEU A 543 16.68 17.50 1.43
N GLN A 544 16.95 17.13 2.68
CA GLN A 544 17.59 18.03 3.65
C GLN A 544 18.98 18.48 3.18
N ARG A 545 19.80 17.56 2.62
CA ARG A 545 21.11 17.93 2.04
C ARG A 545 20.96 18.92 0.89
N ARG A 546 19.96 18.74 0.02
CA ARG A 546 19.70 19.66 -1.10
C ARG A 546 19.20 21.03 -0.64
N GLU A 547 18.27 21.07 0.31
CA GLU A 547 17.74 22.30 0.87
C GLU A 547 18.86 23.14 1.51
N HIS A 548 19.71 22.49 2.32
CA HIS A 548 20.87 23.16 2.91
C HIS A 548 21.83 23.74 1.86
N LYS A 549 22.06 23.00 0.76
CA LYS A 549 22.89 23.48 -0.36
C LYS A 549 22.25 24.64 -1.12
N LEU A 550 20.92 24.64 -1.28
CA LEU A 550 20.18 25.73 -1.92
C LEU A 550 20.21 26.99 -1.06
N GLU A 551 19.95 26.89 0.25
CA GLU A 551 20.04 28.03 1.17
C GLU A 551 21.42 28.68 1.13
N LEU A 552 22.49 27.88 1.13
CA LEU A 552 23.85 28.39 1.04
C LEU A 552 24.08 29.17 -0.27
N ARG A 553 23.60 28.66 -1.41
CA ARG A 553 23.70 29.33 -2.71
C ARG A 553 22.88 30.62 -2.76
N THR A 554 21.67 30.61 -2.20
CA THR A 554 20.81 31.81 -2.16
C THR A 554 21.50 32.93 -1.38
N ARG A 555 22.04 32.65 -0.20
CA ARG A 555 22.80 33.65 0.58
C ARG A 555 24.00 34.22 -0.18
N GLN A 556 24.69 33.39 -0.98
CA GLN A 556 25.81 33.86 -1.81
C GLN A 556 25.34 34.81 -2.92
N LEU A 557 24.22 34.52 -3.58
CA LEU A 557 23.65 35.37 -4.62
C LEU A 557 23.16 36.72 -4.06
N GLU A 558 22.43 36.70 -2.95
CA GLU A 558 21.94 37.91 -2.29
C GLU A 558 23.09 38.86 -1.91
N ARG A 559 24.20 38.31 -1.38
CA ARG A 559 25.40 39.09 -1.06
C ARG A 559 26.02 39.73 -2.31
N ALA A 560 26.08 39.00 -3.43
CA ALA A 560 26.62 39.53 -4.67
C ALA A 560 25.73 40.62 -5.31
N GLU A 561 24.40 40.49 -5.22
CA GLU A 561 23.46 41.51 -5.70
C GLU A 561 23.51 42.80 -4.89
N ALA A 562 23.63 42.68 -3.56
CA ALA A 562 23.79 43.84 -2.67
C ALA A 562 25.05 44.63 -3.02
N ILE A 563 26.19 43.95 -3.14
CA ILE A 563 27.48 44.55 -3.50
C ILE A 563 27.40 45.27 -4.86
N ASN A 564 26.84 44.63 -5.89
CA ASN A 564 26.71 45.23 -7.23
C ASN A 564 25.81 46.47 -7.25
N THR A 565 24.75 46.48 -6.44
CA THR A 565 23.85 47.62 -6.32
C THR A 565 24.57 48.84 -5.73
N GLN A 566 25.42 48.60 -4.71
CA GLN A 566 26.19 49.65 -4.06
C GLN A 566 27.22 50.29 -4.98
N ILE A 567 27.97 49.50 -5.76
CA ILE A 567 28.94 50.05 -6.73
C ILE A 567 28.25 50.96 -7.74
N ARG A 568 27.09 50.55 -8.28
CA ARG A 568 26.34 51.33 -9.27
C ARG A 568 25.79 52.62 -8.69
N SER A 569 25.38 52.61 -7.43
CA SER A 569 24.89 53.81 -6.73
C SER A 569 26.00 54.85 -6.59
N VAL A 570 27.16 54.44 -6.05
CA VAL A 570 28.34 55.30 -5.90
C VAL A 570 28.81 55.83 -7.26
N ALA A 571 28.94 54.96 -8.27
CA ALA A 571 29.39 55.37 -9.60
C ALA A 571 28.46 56.40 -10.26
N ARG A 572 27.14 56.29 -10.06
CA ARG A 572 26.17 57.29 -10.57
C ARG A 572 26.31 58.62 -9.85
N ALA A 573 26.42 58.61 -8.52
CA ALA A 573 26.55 59.83 -7.75
C ALA A 573 27.84 60.62 -8.09
N ILE A 574 28.92 59.90 -8.39
CA ILE A 574 30.20 60.48 -8.85
C ILE A 574 30.04 61.17 -10.21
N VAL A 575 29.34 60.56 -11.16
CA VAL A 575 29.13 61.15 -12.50
C VAL A 575 28.30 62.42 -12.45
N ASP A 576 27.33 62.50 -11.54
CA ASP A 576 26.42 63.64 -11.40
C ASP A 576 27.05 64.81 -10.62
N SER A 577 28.25 64.64 -10.05
CA SER A 577 28.93 65.65 -9.23
C SER A 577 29.73 66.67 -10.07
N GLU A 578 29.70 67.94 -9.69
CA GLU A 578 30.44 69.03 -10.34
C GLU A 578 31.65 69.52 -9.53
N THR A 579 31.70 69.20 -8.24
CA THR A 579 32.78 69.59 -7.34
C THR A 579 33.37 68.40 -6.58
N ARG A 580 34.60 68.60 -6.09
CA ARG A 580 35.29 67.63 -5.22
C ARG A 580 34.51 67.33 -3.94
N SER A 581 33.96 68.36 -3.30
CA SER A 581 33.18 68.20 -2.07
C SER A 581 31.92 67.36 -2.29
N GLU A 582 31.24 67.54 -3.44
CA GLU A 582 30.06 66.74 -3.79
C GLU A 582 30.42 65.25 -3.97
N ILE A 583 31.55 64.95 -4.62
CA ILE A 583 32.05 63.56 -4.71
C ILE A 583 32.32 63.00 -3.32
N ASP A 584 33.07 63.72 -2.49
CA ASP A 584 33.48 63.24 -1.16
C ASP A 584 32.25 62.94 -0.28
N GLU A 585 31.23 63.82 -0.28
CA GLU A 585 29.98 63.64 0.48
C GLU A 585 29.11 62.48 -0.06
N ALA A 586 28.97 62.40 -1.39
CA ALA A 586 28.16 61.37 -2.04
C ALA A 586 28.71 59.96 -1.78
N VAL A 587 30.03 59.81 -1.87
CA VAL A 587 30.71 58.53 -1.62
C VAL A 587 30.50 58.10 -0.17
N CYS A 588 30.74 58.99 0.81
CA CYS A 588 30.55 58.65 2.22
C CYS A 588 29.10 58.25 2.52
N SER A 589 28.13 59.00 1.98
CA SER A 589 26.71 58.77 2.23
C SER A 589 26.24 57.41 1.71
N HIS A 590 26.57 57.06 0.46
CA HIS A 590 26.17 55.79 -0.13
C HIS A 590 26.91 54.58 0.48
N LEU A 591 28.15 54.76 0.91
CA LEU A 591 28.88 53.67 1.57
C LEU A 591 28.22 53.26 2.90
N VAL A 592 27.63 54.19 3.65
CA VAL A 592 26.93 53.88 4.92
C VAL A 592 25.56 53.23 4.70
N GLU A 593 24.95 53.39 3.53
CA GLU A 593 23.73 52.66 3.15
C GLU A 593 24.02 51.16 2.89
N ALA A 594 25.28 50.77 2.76
CA ALA A 594 25.71 49.39 2.55
C ALA A 594 25.99 48.68 3.88
N ASP A 595 25.23 47.63 4.21
CA ASP A 595 25.60 46.67 5.27
C ASP A 595 26.91 45.95 4.86
N PRO A 596 28.00 45.93 5.69
CA PRO A 596 28.09 46.23 7.12
C PRO A 596 28.75 47.56 7.53
N ILE A 597 28.79 48.57 6.66
CA ILE A 597 29.48 49.83 6.91
C ILE A 597 28.61 50.74 7.79
N ALA A 598 29.09 51.07 8.98
CA ALA A 598 28.38 51.91 9.95
C ALA A 598 28.84 53.38 9.94
N PHE A 599 30.05 53.64 9.43
CA PHE A 599 30.66 54.96 9.33
C PHE A 599 31.69 54.98 8.20
N ALA A 600 31.72 56.04 7.41
CA ALA A 600 32.65 56.24 6.31
C ALA A 600 33.14 57.69 6.26
N TRP A 601 34.41 57.91 5.90
CA TRP A 601 34.95 59.26 5.71
C TRP A 601 36.05 59.29 4.65
N ILE A 602 36.22 60.46 4.02
CA ILE A 602 37.30 60.75 3.06
C ILE A 602 38.20 61.84 3.63
N GLY A 603 39.51 61.59 3.56
CA GLY A 603 40.57 62.46 4.04
C GLY A 603 41.46 63.02 2.94
N GLY A 604 41.96 64.23 3.14
CA GLY A 604 43.06 64.82 2.38
C GLY A 604 44.36 64.64 3.14
N VAL A 605 45.49 64.79 2.45
CA VAL A 605 46.78 64.94 3.12
C VAL A 605 47.08 66.44 3.11
N ASP A 606 47.35 67.05 4.25
CA ASP A 606 47.97 68.36 4.35
C ASP A 606 49.49 68.20 4.48
N PRO A 607 50.27 68.60 3.46
CA PRO A 607 51.71 68.44 3.56
C PRO A 607 52.45 69.56 4.34
N VAL A 608 51.76 70.50 5.02
CA VAL A 608 52.37 71.57 5.87
C VAL A 608 52.55 70.95 7.23
N ASP A 609 51.45 70.42 7.72
CA ASP A 609 51.35 69.82 9.02
C ASP A 609 51.68 68.32 8.98
N GLU A 610 52.02 67.79 7.80
CA GLU A 610 52.29 66.37 7.52
C GLU A 610 51.23 65.49 8.20
N ALA A 611 49.95 65.79 7.92
CA ALA A 611 48.83 65.14 8.56
C ALA A 611 47.73 64.76 7.56
N VAL A 612 47.01 63.69 7.85
CA VAL A 612 45.74 63.37 7.19
C VAL A 612 44.65 64.19 7.84
N GLU A 613 43.79 64.85 7.05
CA GLU A 613 42.66 65.63 7.55
C GLU A 613 41.34 65.15 6.95
N PRO A 614 40.32 64.82 7.76
CA PRO A 614 39.00 64.48 7.27
C PRO A 614 38.36 65.67 6.52
N ARG A 615 37.79 65.39 5.34
CA ARG A 615 37.12 66.37 4.46
C ARG A 615 35.62 66.17 4.37
N ALA A 616 35.17 64.91 4.34
CA ALA A 616 33.76 64.54 4.36
C ALA A 616 33.57 63.23 5.13
N TRP A 617 32.40 63.04 5.73
CA TRP A 617 32.04 61.83 6.47
C TRP A 617 30.54 61.60 6.48
N ALA A 618 30.14 60.36 6.74
CA ALA A 618 28.75 59.97 6.94
C ALA A 618 28.66 58.79 7.92
N GLY A 619 27.50 58.66 8.57
CA GLY A 619 27.15 57.53 9.43
C GLY A 619 27.15 57.84 10.92
N SER A 620 27.01 56.79 11.72
CA SER A 620 26.87 56.92 13.17
C SER A 620 28.21 57.17 13.86
N ASN A 621 28.19 57.92 14.97
CA ASN A 621 29.36 58.20 15.83
C ASN A 621 30.48 59.05 15.20
N GLU A 622 30.12 60.10 14.45
CA GLU A 622 31.04 61.09 13.87
C GLU A 622 32.03 61.73 14.86
N ARG A 623 31.67 61.76 16.15
CA ARG A 623 32.54 62.22 17.25
C ARG A 623 33.87 61.48 17.35
N TYR A 624 33.99 60.31 16.72
CA TYR A 624 35.26 59.63 16.57
C TYR A 624 36.33 60.51 15.89
N LEU A 625 35.95 61.28 14.87
CA LEU A 625 36.88 62.14 14.12
C LEU A 625 37.38 63.34 14.96
N GLU A 626 36.67 63.74 16.03
CA GLU A 626 37.16 64.78 16.94
C GLU A 626 38.41 64.35 17.72
N GLN A 627 38.63 63.04 17.86
CA GLN A 627 39.77 62.43 18.55
C GLN A 627 40.80 61.84 17.58
N PHE A 628 40.62 62.03 16.28
CA PHE A 628 41.49 61.49 15.26
C PHE A 628 42.85 62.21 15.26
N ASP A 629 43.92 61.42 15.32
CA ASP A 629 45.29 61.90 15.15
C ASP A 629 45.76 61.55 13.74
N GLY A 630 45.84 62.58 12.88
CA GLY A 630 46.24 62.45 11.49
C GLY A 630 47.74 62.50 11.24
N SER A 631 48.59 62.69 12.26
CA SER A 631 50.01 62.93 12.07
C SER A 631 50.72 61.78 11.35
N LEU A 632 51.51 62.11 10.31
CA LEU A 632 52.31 61.15 9.53
C LEU A 632 53.67 60.82 10.17
N THR A 633 53.91 61.24 11.41
CA THR A 633 55.24 61.14 12.06
C THR A 633 55.51 59.80 12.78
N ASP A 634 54.49 59.04 13.17
CA ASP A 634 54.63 57.73 13.84
C ASP A 634 53.90 56.62 13.07
N ALA A 635 54.62 55.74 12.38
CA ALA A 635 54.05 54.78 11.43
C ALA A 635 53.56 53.46 12.06
N GLU A 636 54.09 53.04 13.21
CA GLU A 636 53.82 51.69 13.73
C GLU A 636 52.49 51.61 14.49
N THR A 637 52.09 52.68 15.19
CA THR A 637 50.86 52.70 16.01
C THR A 637 49.75 53.57 15.42
N ALA A 638 50.01 54.18 14.27
CA ALA A 638 49.10 55.04 13.54
C ALA A 638 47.76 54.37 13.16
N GLU A 639 46.76 55.23 12.97
CA GLU A 639 45.43 54.86 12.50
C GLU A 639 45.52 54.28 11.06
N PRO A 640 44.65 53.32 10.69
CA PRO A 640 44.56 52.73 9.36
C PRO A 640 44.70 53.69 8.16
N ALA A 641 44.10 54.86 8.21
CA ALA A 641 44.13 55.88 7.16
C ALA A 641 45.52 56.49 6.99
N VAL A 642 46.18 56.82 8.10
CA VAL A 642 47.55 57.33 8.14
C VAL A 642 48.50 56.28 7.57
N ARG A 643 48.35 55.02 7.98
CA ARG A 643 49.14 53.89 7.46
C ARG A 643 48.90 53.63 5.97
N ALA A 644 47.65 53.79 5.50
CA ALA A 644 47.33 53.62 4.08
C ALA A 644 47.96 54.73 3.22
N VAL A 645 47.95 55.97 3.72
CA VAL A 645 48.62 57.11 3.10
C VAL A 645 50.14 56.92 3.05
N GLN A 646 50.77 56.45 4.13
CA GLN A 646 52.23 56.26 4.16
C GLN A 646 52.71 55.13 3.25
N ASN A 647 51.98 54.00 3.21
CA ASN A 647 52.41 52.81 2.50
C ASN A 647 51.89 52.76 1.04
N HIS A 648 50.96 53.64 0.66
CA HIS A 648 50.23 53.57 -0.61
C HIS A 648 49.53 52.20 -0.82
N GLU A 649 49.15 51.53 0.26
CA GLU A 649 48.48 50.25 0.25
C GLU A 649 47.22 50.27 1.13
N ARG A 650 46.24 49.43 0.79
CA ARG A 650 45.03 49.27 1.62
C ARG A 650 45.39 48.65 2.98
N VAL A 651 44.79 49.17 4.05
CA VAL A 651 45.00 48.68 5.42
C VAL A 651 43.70 48.13 5.97
N ILE A 652 43.74 46.93 6.53
CA ILE A 652 42.56 46.24 7.08
C ILE A 652 42.82 45.90 8.54
N VAL A 653 41.86 46.26 9.39
CA VAL A 653 41.83 45.88 10.81
C VAL A 653 40.58 45.05 11.04
N SER A 654 40.73 43.73 11.04
CA SER A 654 39.62 42.80 11.24
C SER A 654 39.06 42.83 12.67
N ASN A 655 39.82 43.30 13.65
CA ASN A 655 39.35 43.42 15.03
C ASN A 655 40.08 44.54 15.78
N THR A 656 39.38 45.65 16.05
CA THR A 656 39.90 46.80 16.79
C THR A 656 40.17 46.48 18.27
N ALA A 657 39.59 45.42 18.84
CA ALA A 657 39.85 44.96 20.21
C ALA A 657 41.19 44.25 20.41
N ARG A 658 41.86 43.83 19.31
CA ARG A 658 43.25 43.34 19.41
C ARG A 658 44.18 44.53 19.69
N GLU A 659 45.21 44.36 20.50
CA GLU A 659 46.29 45.35 20.72
C GLU A 659 45.83 46.76 21.15
N VAL A 660 44.67 46.89 21.81
CA VAL A 660 44.08 48.18 22.24
C VAL A 660 45.02 49.00 23.14
N THR A 661 45.93 48.34 23.86
CA THR A 661 46.91 49.00 24.73
C THR A 661 48.04 49.68 23.95
N ASN A 662 48.33 49.23 22.74
CA ASN A 662 49.48 49.67 21.95
C ASN A 662 49.15 50.80 20.95
N ALA A 663 47.86 51.00 20.63
CA ALA A 663 47.41 52.00 19.66
C ALA A 663 46.20 52.78 20.20
N PRO A 664 46.37 54.06 20.61
CA PRO A 664 45.31 54.86 21.24
C PRO A 664 44.00 54.95 20.44
N TRP A 665 44.08 55.04 19.12
CA TRP A 665 42.92 55.14 18.22
C TRP A 665 41.97 53.94 18.31
N ARG A 666 42.49 52.74 18.64
CA ARG A 666 41.67 51.51 18.78
C ARG A 666 40.70 51.62 19.95
N ARG A 667 41.11 52.30 21.04
CA ARG A 667 40.22 52.55 22.19
C ARG A 667 39.08 53.48 21.78
N SER A 668 39.40 54.61 21.13
CA SER A 668 38.39 55.56 20.64
C SER A 668 37.44 54.93 19.61
N ALA A 669 37.94 54.03 18.76
CA ALA A 669 37.13 53.27 17.81
C ALA A 669 36.13 52.34 18.52
N LEU A 670 36.57 51.61 19.56
CA LEU A 670 35.69 50.73 20.35
C LEU A 670 34.67 51.49 21.19
N GLU A 671 35.06 52.62 21.79
CA GLU A 671 34.13 53.53 22.50
C GLU A 671 33.05 54.08 21.56
N SER A 672 33.38 54.21 20.27
CA SER A 672 32.47 54.59 19.18
C SER A 672 31.76 53.38 18.55
N GLY A 673 31.92 52.17 19.09
CA GLY A 673 31.23 50.96 18.64
C GLY A 673 31.82 50.27 17.41
N PHE A 674 32.95 50.73 16.88
CA PHE A 674 33.59 50.17 15.70
C PHE A 674 34.49 48.98 16.06
N GLN A 675 34.19 47.82 15.48
CA GLN A 675 34.90 46.55 15.72
C GLN A 675 35.84 46.15 14.59
N SER A 676 35.67 46.72 13.40
CA SER A 676 36.63 46.57 12.30
C SER A 676 36.70 47.84 11.46
N ALA A 677 37.82 48.03 10.76
CA ALA A 677 38.08 49.19 9.92
C ALA A 677 38.84 48.79 8.65
N MET A 678 38.62 49.52 7.55
CA MET A 678 39.38 49.40 6.32
C MET A 678 39.66 50.79 5.74
N SER A 679 40.91 51.05 5.37
CA SER A 679 41.33 52.29 4.71
C SER A 679 41.94 51.98 3.36
N VAL A 680 41.55 52.75 2.35
CA VAL A 680 42.00 52.60 0.97
C VAL A 680 42.61 53.94 0.51
N PRO A 681 43.88 53.95 0.06
CA PRO A 681 44.48 55.14 -0.51
C PRO A 681 43.87 55.41 -1.89
N LEU A 682 43.50 56.67 -2.14
CA LEU A 682 42.96 57.10 -3.42
C LEU A 682 44.12 57.42 -4.36
N LEU A 683 44.50 56.48 -5.22
CA LEU A 683 45.66 56.61 -6.10
C LEU A 683 45.21 56.81 -7.56
N TYR A 684 45.76 57.80 -8.25
CA TYR A 684 45.59 57.95 -9.70
C TYR A 684 46.97 57.97 -10.37
N ARG A 685 47.24 56.97 -11.22
CA ARG A 685 48.55 56.78 -11.89
C ARG A 685 49.75 56.85 -10.93
N GLY A 686 49.58 56.35 -9.70
CA GLY A 686 50.62 56.36 -8.66
C GLY A 686 50.71 57.65 -7.83
N SER A 687 49.90 58.68 -8.13
CA SER A 687 49.82 59.92 -7.35
C SER A 687 48.68 59.84 -6.33
N LEU A 688 48.99 60.08 -5.05
CA LEU A 688 48.05 60.04 -3.94
C LEU A 688 47.10 61.25 -3.95
N GLN A 689 45.81 60.98 -4.05
CA GLN A 689 44.73 61.96 -4.10
C GLN A 689 44.05 62.16 -2.74
N GLY A 690 44.24 61.24 -1.81
CA GLY A 690 43.63 61.21 -0.48
C GLY A 690 43.51 59.79 0.04
N VAL A 691 42.67 59.59 1.05
CA VAL A 691 42.35 58.27 1.60
C VAL A 691 40.86 58.24 1.91
N PHE A 692 40.22 57.09 1.75
CA PHE A 692 38.89 56.88 2.30
C PHE A 692 38.91 55.70 3.27
N THR A 693 38.12 55.81 4.34
CA THR A 693 38.12 54.85 5.43
C THR A 693 36.69 54.51 5.82
N VAL A 694 36.44 53.22 6.05
CA VAL A 694 35.14 52.66 6.46
C VAL A 694 35.29 51.86 7.74
N TYR A 695 34.26 51.91 8.59
CA TYR A 695 34.18 51.18 9.85
C TYR A 695 32.89 50.36 9.93
N ALA A 696 32.97 49.21 10.59
CA ALA A 696 31.83 48.34 10.85
C ALA A 696 31.71 48.02 12.35
N THR A 697 30.48 47.80 12.81
CA THR A 697 30.18 47.43 14.21
C THR A 697 30.44 45.95 14.51
N ALA A 698 30.69 45.13 13.49
CA ALA A 698 31.08 43.73 13.62
C ALA A 698 32.58 43.52 13.40
N SER A 699 33.18 42.57 14.12
CA SER A 699 34.53 42.09 13.83
C SER A 699 34.55 41.31 12.51
N ALA A 700 35.64 41.43 11.75
CA ALA A 700 35.86 40.76 10.47
C ALA A 700 34.75 41.01 9.44
N ALA A 701 34.13 42.19 9.47
CA ALA A 701 33.03 42.56 8.58
C ALA A 701 33.45 42.62 7.10
N PHE A 702 34.70 43.00 6.84
CA PHE A 702 35.28 43.09 5.50
C PHE A 702 35.86 41.74 5.07
N ASP A 703 35.07 40.93 4.36
CA ASP A 703 35.51 39.70 3.69
C ASP A 703 36.26 40.02 2.38
N GLU A 704 36.82 39.01 1.71
CA GLU A 704 37.64 39.23 0.51
C GLU A 704 36.88 39.96 -0.60
N THR A 705 35.63 39.56 -0.84
CA THR A 705 34.75 40.19 -1.83
C THR A 705 34.57 41.68 -1.55
N LEU A 706 34.24 42.06 -0.31
CA LEU A 706 34.01 43.45 0.04
C LEU A 706 35.30 44.28 -0.01
N ARG A 707 36.46 43.69 0.32
CA ARG A 707 37.77 44.35 0.21
C ARG A 707 38.12 44.70 -1.23
N GLU A 708 37.91 43.77 -2.16
CA GLU A 708 38.17 43.99 -3.59
C GLU A 708 37.27 45.12 -4.11
N VAL A 709 35.97 45.04 -3.80
CA VAL A 709 34.99 46.05 -4.23
C VAL A 709 35.32 47.45 -3.72
N LEU A 710 35.64 47.59 -2.44
CA LEU A 710 36.01 48.88 -1.86
C LEU A 710 37.32 49.42 -2.46
N SER A 711 38.25 48.54 -2.83
CA SER A 711 39.49 48.95 -3.51
C SER A 711 39.20 49.48 -4.92
N GLU A 712 38.38 48.77 -5.71
CA GLU A 712 37.94 49.23 -7.04
C GLU A 712 37.16 50.55 -6.96
N LEU A 713 36.34 50.73 -5.93
CA LEU A 713 35.66 52.00 -5.67
C LEU A 713 36.65 53.13 -5.38
N GLY A 714 37.72 52.86 -4.61
CA GLY A 714 38.78 53.84 -4.35
C GLY A 714 39.46 54.34 -5.62
N ASP A 715 39.76 53.43 -6.55
CA ASP A 715 40.31 53.79 -7.86
C ASP A 715 39.34 54.68 -8.63
N LEU A 716 38.06 54.30 -8.69
CA LEU A 716 37.03 55.06 -9.41
C LEU A 716 36.82 56.46 -8.83
N VAL A 717 36.87 56.60 -7.50
CA VAL A 717 36.82 57.91 -6.81
C VAL A 717 38.06 58.75 -7.16
N ALA A 718 39.26 58.17 -7.11
CA ALA A 718 40.50 58.88 -7.46
C ALA A 718 40.49 59.39 -8.92
N HIS A 719 40.02 58.55 -9.85
CA HIS A 719 39.82 58.91 -11.26
C HIS A 719 38.87 60.12 -11.43
N ALA A 720 37.75 60.12 -10.71
CA ALA A 720 36.76 61.18 -10.81
C ALA A 720 37.26 62.49 -10.19
N LEU A 721 37.92 62.43 -9.04
CA LEU A 721 38.50 63.60 -8.37
C LEU A 721 39.49 64.34 -9.29
N VAL A 722 40.41 63.61 -9.93
CA VAL A 722 41.38 64.21 -10.88
C VAL A 722 40.69 64.78 -12.11
N SER A 723 39.64 64.11 -12.60
CA SER A 723 38.88 64.58 -13.77
C SER A 723 38.15 65.90 -13.50
N ILE A 724 37.55 66.04 -12.30
CA ILE A 724 36.92 67.30 -11.87
C ILE A 724 37.96 68.39 -11.66
N ASP A 725 39.07 68.10 -10.97
CA ASP A 725 40.15 69.08 -10.73
C ASP A 725 40.69 69.64 -12.06
N ARG A 726 40.89 68.78 -13.07
CA ARG A 726 41.31 69.18 -14.42
C ARG A 726 40.28 70.09 -15.11
N LYS A 727 38.99 69.77 -15.01
CA LYS A 727 37.89 70.58 -15.58
C LYS A 727 37.83 71.96 -14.93
N GLN A 728 37.89 72.02 -13.60
CA GLN A 728 37.91 73.28 -12.85
C GLN A 728 39.16 74.10 -13.17
N ALA A 729 40.29 73.43 -13.40
CA ALA A 729 41.53 74.10 -13.72
C ALA A 729 41.50 74.91 -15.01
N LEU A 730 40.80 74.37 -16.00
CA LEU A 730 40.59 75.06 -17.26
C LEU A 730 39.63 76.26 -17.13
N LEU A 731 38.79 76.33 -16.09
CA LEU A 731 37.71 77.33 -15.99
C LEU A 731 38.05 78.52 -15.07
N SER A 732 39.08 78.45 -14.24
CA SER A 732 39.41 79.51 -13.27
C SER A 732 40.07 80.75 -13.88
N THR A 733 39.65 81.94 -13.43
CA THR A 733 40.21 83.27 -13.80
C THR A 733 41.32 83.76 -12.87
N GLN A 734 41.48 83.15 -11.69
CA GLN A 734 42.58 83.39 -10.76
C GLN A 734 43.55 82.22 -10.80
N LEU A 735 44.82 82.51 -11.06
CA LEU A 735 45.88 81.51 -11.16
C LEU A 735 46.99 81.79 -10.15
N ILE A 736 47.61 80.74 -9.64
CA ILE A 736 48.85 80.76 -8.89
C ILE A 736 49.98 80.41 -9.85
N GLU A 737 50.98 81.27 -9.96
CA GLU A 737 52.21 81.04 -10.70
C GLU A 737 53.27 80.42 -9.76
N LEU A 738 53.85 79.31 -10.19
CA LEU A 738 54.89 78.56 -9.51
C LEU A 738 56.17 78.58 -10.35
N GLU A 739 57.28 79.01 -9.76
CA GLU A 739 58.59 79.10 -10.39
C GLU A 739 59.50 78.02 -9.76
N PHE A 740 60.01 77.11 -10.58
CA PHE A 740 60.86 75.99 -10.16
C PHE A 740 62.28 76.16 -10.70
N ASP A 741 63.29 75.93 -9.85
CA ASP A 741 64.67 75.73 -10.30
C ASP A 741 64.93 74.21 -10.38
N ILE A 742 65.28 73.74 -11.57
CA ILE A 742 65.57 72.33 -11.87
C ILE A 742 67.07 72.16 -12.05
N THR A 743 67.66 71.28 -11.24
CA THR A 743 69.09 70.92 -11.29
C THR A 743 69.35 69.47 -11.67
N ASP A 744 68.28 68.71 -11.90
CA ASP A 744 68.31 67.31 -12.33
C ASP A 744 68.94 67.16 -13.73
N ARG A 745 69.97 66.30 -13.84
CA ARG A 745 70.70 66.07 -15.10
C ARG A 745 69.89 65.33 -16.17
N SER A 746 68.75 64.74 -15.79
CA SER A 746 67.80 64.16 -16.74
C SER A 746 67.00 65.21 -17.51
N CYS A 747 67.02 66.49 -17.08
CA CYS A 747 66.33 67.57 -17.77
C CYS A 747 67.08 68.02 -19.03
N PHE A 748 66.43 67.91 -20.20
CA PHE A 748 66.97 68.35 -21.48
C PHE A 748 67.39 69.83 -21.47
N PHE A 749 66.53 70.70 -20.94
CA PHE A 749 66.79 72.16 -20.90
C PHE A 749 67.95 72.54 -19.98
N LEU A 750 68.36 71.68 -19.04
CA LEU A 750 69.57 71.90 -18.27
C LEU A 750 70.82 71.40 -19.00
N ARG A 751 70.73 70.22 -19.63
CA ARG A 751 71.89 69.55 -20.26
C ARG A 751 72.28 70.21 -21.58
N PHE A 752 71.31 70.46 -22.46
CA PHE A 752 71.56 70.95 -23.81
C PHE A 752 72.29 72.31 -23.84
N PRO A 753 71.86 73.35 -23.10
CA PRO A 753 72.55 74.65 -23.13
C PRO A 753 73.95 74.59 -22.51
N ARG A 754 74.17 73.68 -21.55
CA ARG A 754 75.47 73.45 -20.93
C ARG A 754 76.46 72.78 -21.87
N ASP A 755 76.00 71.83 -22.68
CA ASP A 755 76.85 71.11 -23.63
C ASP A 755 77.22 71.96 -24.85
N VAL A 756 76.33 72.86 -25.27
CA VAL A 756 76.53 73.76 -26.42
C VAL A 756 77.14 75.11 -26.02
N GLY A 757 76.94 75.53 -24.76
CA GLY A 757 77.35 76.85 -24.28
C GLY A 757 76.40 77.98 -24.69
N CYS A 758 75.09 77.70 -24.72
CA CYS A 758 74.06 78.63 -25.17
C CYS A 758 73.07 79.00 -24.06
N ARG A 759 72.15 79.92 -24.35
CA ARG A 759 70.92 80.14 -23.56
C ARG A 759 69.71 79.77 -24.40
N ILE A 760 68.75 79.09 -23.80
CA ILE A 760 67.52 78.64 -24.46
C ILE A 760 66.28 79.13 -23.70
N GLU A 761 65.27 79.57 -24.46
CA GLU A 761 63.99 80.04 -23.93
C GLU A 761 62.84 79.36 -24.68
N LEU A 762 61.81 78.91 -23.98
CA LEU A 762 60.65 78.29 -24.59
C LEU A 762 59.78 79.34 -25.26
N GLU A 763 59.54 79.18 -26.56
CA GLU A 763 58.70 80.09 -27.34
C GLU A 763 57.29 79.53 -27.55
N GLY A 764 57.16 78.21 -27.65
CA GLY A 764 55.87 77.56 -27.79
C GLY A 764 55.96 76.05 -27.82
N THR A 765 54.81 75.41 -27.61
CA THR A 765 54.65 73.96 -27.71
C THR A 765 53.39 73.64 -28.47
N ILE A 766 53.45 72.62 -29.33
CA ILE A 766 52.31 72.12 -30.09
C ILE A 766 52.21 70.63 -29.84
N THR A 767 51.05 70.19 -29.34
CA THR A 767 50.73 68.77 -29.20
C THR A 767 50.25 68.25 -30.55
N GLN A 768 50.93 67.24 -31.08
CA GLN A 768 50.56 66.59 -32.33
C GLN A 768 49.49 65.52 -32.09
N SER A 769 48.87 65.06 -33.18
CA SER A 769 47.82 64.03 -33.16
C SER A 769 48.31 62.63 -32.73
N ASP A 770 49.62 62.40 -32.70
CA ASP A 770 50.27 61.16 -32.24
C ASP A 770 50.79 61.26 -30.79
N ASP A 771 50.27 62.20 -30.00
CA ASP A 771 50.69 62.55 -28.62
C ASP A 771 52.16 63.02 -28.50
N SER A 772 52.89 63.17 -29.61
CA SER A 772 54.21 63.79 -29.60
C SER A 772 54.10 65.31 -29.45
N THR A 773 55.13 65.94 -28.88
CA THR A 773 55.14 67.39 -28.67
C THR A 773 56.24 68.03 -29.49
N LEU A 774 55.85 68.96 -30.36
CA LEU A 774 56.77 69.87 -31.05
C LEU A 774 57.04 71.06 -30.14
N VAL A 775 58.31 71.32 -29.90
CA VAL A 775 58.77 72.38 -29.00
C VAL A 775 59.56 73.39 -29.82
N PHE A 776 59.18 74.66 -29.71
CA PHE A 776 59.89 75.78 -30.30
C PHE A 776 60.63 76.49 -29.19
N ALA A 777 61.94 76.59 -29.34
CA ALA A 777 62.78 77.22 -28.36
C ALA A 777 63.72 78.22 -29.03
N ARG A 778 63.74 79.44 -28.51
CA ARG A 778 64.65 80.49 -28.96
C ARG A 778 66.03 80.24 -28.36
N VAL A 779 67.06 80.26 -29.21
CA VAL A 779 68.44 80.04 -28.81
C VAL A 779 69.26 81.31 -29.00
N HIS A 780 70.03 81.64 -27.96
CA HIS A 780 70.95 82.75 -27.94
C HIS A 780 72.40 82.26 -27.80
N ASP A 781 73.33 83.02 -28.38
CA ASP A 781 74.78 82.86 -28.20
C ASP A 781 75.35 81.50 -28.66
N ALA A 782 74.81 80.93 -29.75
CA ALA A 782 75.35 79.70 -30.34
C ALA A 782 75.31 79.69 -31.87
N ASP A 783 76.24 78.91 -32.44
CA ASP A 783 76.37 78.71 -33.89
C ASP A 783 75.26 77.76 -34.40
N PRO A 784 74.52 78.12 -35.47
CA PRO A 784 73.35 77.36 -35.90
C PRO A 784 73.61 75.94 -36.40
N GLU A 785 74.75 75.68 -37.04
CA GLU A 785 75.14 74.34 -37.49
C GLU A 785 75.46 73.44 -36.29
N THR A 786 76.21 73.99 -35.33
CA THR A 786 76.58 73.28 -34.10
C THR A 786 75.35 72.95 -33.23
N LEU A 787 74.32 73.81 -33.24
CA LEU A 787 73.08 73.62 -32.49
C LEU A 787 72.26 72.42 -32.99
N LEU A 788 72.10 72.31 -34.31
CA LEU A 788 71.29 71.25 -34.93
C LEU A 788 71.92 69.89 -34.70
N ASP A 789 73.23 69.76 -34.97
CA ASP A 789 73.98 68.52 -34.80
C ASP A 789 73.92 68.00 -33.35
N ARG A 790 74.00 68.91 -32.37
CA ARG A 790 73.94 68.55 -30.94
C ARG A 790 72.54 68.20 -30.48
N ALA A 791 71.51 68.84 -31.02
CA ALA A 791 70.13 68.53 -30.70
C ALA A 791 69.74 67.13 -31.21
N GLU A 792 70.13 66.78 -32.44
CA GLU A 792 69.84 65.45 -33.02
C GLU A 792 70.61 64.30 -32.35
N GLN A 793 71.74 64.58 -31.70
CA GLN A 793 72.49 63.59 -30.91
C GLN A 793 71.90 63.34 -29.52
N ALA A 794 70.93 64.14 -29.07
CA ALA A 794 70.29 63.93 -27.77
C ALA A 794 69.32 62.74 -27.82
N PRO A 795 69.37 61.79 -26.86
CA PRO A 795 68.58 60.56 -26.91
C PRO A 795 67.06 60.78 -26.83
N GLU A 796 66.63 61.90 -26.26
CA GLU A 796 65.23 62.30 -26.13
C GLU A 796 64.69 63.06 -27.36
N VAL A 797 65.53 63.33 -28.36
CA VAL A 797 65.15 64.08 -29.57
C VAL A 797 65.00 63.11 -30.74
N ARG A 798 63.82 63.15 -31.39
CA ARG A 798 63.53 62.38 -32.60
C ARG A 798 64.10 63.05 -33.84
N ASN A 799 63.99 64.37 -33.91
CA ASN A 799 64.52 65.23 -34.96
C ASN A 799 64.48 66.69 -34.47
N ALA A 800 65.39 67.51 -34.98
CA ALA A 800 65.39 68.95 -34.77
C ALA A 800 65.48 69.69 -36.12
N ARG A 801 64.97 70.92 -36.16
CA ARG A 801 65.06 71.83 -37.31
C ARG A 801 65.36 73.24 -36.81
N LEU A 802 66.20 73.95 -37.54
CA LEU A 802 66.45 75.37 -37.30
C LEU A 802 65.50 76.24 -38.13
N ILE A 803 64.98 77.29 -37.50
CA ILE A 803 64.15 78.33 -38.11
C ILE A 803 64.84 79.67 -37.84
N GLU A 804 65.34 80.31 -38.89
CA GLU A 804 65.93 81.65 -38.79
C GLU A 804 64.81 82.70 -38.80
N SER A 805 64.81 83.58 -37.79
CA SER A 805 63.90 84.73 -37.73
C SER A 805 64.68 86.04 -37.65
N ASN A 806 63.98 87.18 -37.85
CA ASN A 806 64.59 88.51 -37.70
C ASN A 806 65.07 88.82 -36.26
N GLU A 807 64.64 88.03 -35.26
CA GLU A 807 64.88 88.28 -33.83
C GLU A 807 65.82 87.24 -33.19
N GLY A 808 66.28 86.23 -33.92
CA GLY A 808 67.19 85.20 -33.42
C GLY A 808 67.04 83.86 -34.12
N SER A 809 67.76 82.85 -33.62
CA SER A 809 67.65 81.46 -34.08
C SER A 809 66.63 80.71 -33.21
N VAL A 810 65.56 80.18 -33.83
CA VAL A 810 64.58 79.33 -33.16
C VAL A 810 64.84 77.89 -33.55
N ILE A 811 65.01 77.01 -32.57
CA ILE A 811 65.13 75.57 -32.79
C ILE A 811 63.76 74.91 -32.55
N GLN A 812 63.31 74.16 -33.53
CA GLN A 812 62.15 73.28 -33.47
C GLN A 812 62.63 71.88 -33.11
N ILE A 813 62.14 71.31 -32.02
CA ILE A 813 62.54 70.00 -31.51
C ILE A 813 61.32 69.10 -31.39
N ARG A 814 61.41 67.88 -31.90
CA ARG A 814 60.43 66.82 -31.67
C ARG A 814 60.98 65.82 -30.68
N PHE A 815 60.35 65.67 -29.52
CA PHE A 815 60.81 64.72 -28.49
C PHE A 815 60.34 63.28 -28.77
N THR A 816 61.17 62.28 -28.46
CA THR A 816 60.80 60.85 -28.44
C THR A 816 60.10 60.44 -27.15
N SER A 817 60.40 61.13 -26.04
CA SER A 817 59.79 60.93 -24.72
C SER A 817 58.82 62.06 -24.37
N GLN A 818 57.97 61.83 -23.37
CA GLN A 818 57.02 62.84 -22.88
C GLN A 818 57.76 64.10 -22.40
N PHE A 819 57.49 65.23 -23.07
CA PHE A 819 57.99 66.56 -22.72
C PHE A 819 57.40 67.02 -21.38
N ILE A 820 58.14 67.80 -20.59
CA ILE A 820 57.70 68.23 -19.26
C ILE A 820 56.37 69.00 -19.30
N GLY A 821 56.14 69.84 -20.31
CA GLY A 821 54.86 70.56 -20.43
C GLY A 821 53.68 69.62 -20.63
N SER A 822 53.84 68.56 -21.42
CA SER A 822 52.80 67.56 -21.67
C SER A 822 52.52 66.73 -20.42
N TYR A 823 53.59 66.35 -19.70
CA TYR A 823 53.48 65.70 -18.40
C TYR A 823 52.76 66.58 -17.36
N LEU A 824 53.10 67.87 -17.27
CA LEU A 824 52.44 68.80 -16.36
C LEU A 824 50.97 69.01 -16.76
N ALA A 825 50.67 69.12 -18.05
CA ALA A 825 49.31 69.27 -18.55
C ALA A 825 48.42 68.06 -18.20
N GLU A 826 48.96 66.84 -18.19
CA GLU A 826 48.24 65.64 -17.72
C GLU A 826 47.85 65.71 -16.24
N HIS A 827 48.61 66.45 -15.44
CA HIS A 827 48.33 66.69 -14.03
C HIS A 827 47.47 67.95 -13.81
N GLY A 828 47.00 68.62 -14.87
CA GLY A 828 46.19 69.85 -14.75
C GLY A 828 47.03 71.11 -14.46
N ILE A 829 48.33 71.05 -14.70
CA ILE A 829 49.28 72.15 -14.49
C ILE A 829 49.66 72.72 -15.85
N THR A 830 49.50 74.02 -16.03
CA THR A 830 49.80 74.68 -17.31
C THR A 830 51.24 75.19 -17.30
N LEU A 831 52.08 74.65 -18.19
CA LEU A 831 53.42 75.19 -18.41
C LEU A 831 53.31 76.59 -19.05
N ARG A 832 54.02 77.57 -18.48
CA ARG A 832 54.03 78.94 -18.98
C ARG A 832 55.32 79.28 -19.71
N ASP A 833 56.45 78.93 -19.12
CA ASP A 833 57.75 79.33 -19.64
C ASP A 833 58.86 78.37 -19.16
N ILE A 834 59.91 78.21 -19.96
CA ILE A 834 61.15 77.54 -19.57
C ILE A 834 62.31 78.41 -20.04
N THR A 835 63.20 78.76 -19.13
CA THR A 835 64.44 79.49 -19.45
C THR A 835 65.63 78.73 -18.87
N ALA A 836 66.65 78.49 -19.68
CA ALA A 836 67.82 77.76 -19.22
C ALA A 836 69.12 78.22 -19.87
N ASP A 837 70.20 78.14 -19.11
CA ASP A 837 71.56 78.45 -19.53
C ASP A 837 72.55 77.44 -18.91
N GLY A 838 73.86 77.64 -19.11
CA GLY A 838 74.89 76.75 -18.54
C GLY A 838 74.95 76.69 -17.00
N GLY A 839 74.22 77.57 -16.29
CA GLY A 839 74.16 77.67 -14.84
C GLY A 839 72.89 77.10 -14.19
N GLY A 840 71.79 76.94 -14.93
CA GLY A 840 70.55 76.36 -14.38
C GLY A 840 69.36 76.37 -15.35
N CYS A 841 68.33 75.59 -15.01
CA CYS A 841 67.07 75.54 -15.75
C CYS A 841 65.93 76.02 -14.84
N ARG A 842 65.16 76.99 -15.31
CA ARG A 842 64.00 77.55 -14.61
C ARG A 842 62.73 77.23 -15.37
N VAL A 843 61.74 76.70 -14.67
CA VAL A 843 60.43 76.34 -15.21
C VAL A 843 59.36 77.15 -14.48
N THR A 844 58.53 77.88 -15.24
CA THR A 844 57.38 78.60 -14.70
C THR A 844 56.11 77.89 -15.11
N ALA A 845 55.30 77.50 -14.15
CA ALA A 845 54.01 76.86 -14.35
C ALA A 845 52.89 77.65 -13.66
N THR A 846 51.66 77.48 -14.11
CA THR A 846 50.49 78.08 -13.49
C THR A 846 49.46 77.02 -13.16
N ILE A 847 48.86 77.16 -11.98
CA ILE A 847 47.76 76.33 -11.51
C ILE A 847 46.58 77.22 -11.10
N PRO A 848 45.35 76.71 -11.08
CA PRO A 848 44.18 77.37 -10.49
C PRO A 848 44.34 77.61 -8.99
N THR A 849 43.65 78.60 -8.46
CA THR A 849 43.57 78.82 -7.00
C THR A 849 42.91 77.65 -6.23
N SER A 850 42.04 76.87 -6.88
CA SER A 850 41.45 75.66 -6.31
C SER A 850 42.38 74.43 -6.37
N TYR A 851 43.47 74.51 -7.13
CA TYR A 851 44.40 73.41 -7.30
C TYR A 851 45.49 73.46 -6.23
N ASP A 852 45.81 72.31 -5.66
CA ASP A 852 46.82 72.22 -4.61
C ASP A 852 48.23 72.48 -5.19
N VAL A 853 48.89 73.52 -4.66
CA VAL A 853 50.27 73.88 -4.99
C VAL A 853 51.21 72.68 -4.84
N ARG A 854 50.95 71.78 -3.90
CA ARG A 854 51.83 70.66 -3.62
C ARG A 854 51.68 69.51 -4.57
N ARG A 855 50.47 69.22 -5.06
CA ARG A 855 50.30 68.32 -6.21
C ARG A 855 51.11 68.80 -7.41
N ALA A 856 51.21 70.13 -7.58
CA ALA A 856 52.04 70.70 -8.63
C ALA A 856 53.54 70.54 -8.35
N VAL A 857 53.98 70.72 -7.10
CA VAL A 857 55.36 70.47 -6.68
C VAL A 857 55.71 68.99 -6.81
N ASP A 858 54.86 68.07 -6.37
CA ASP A 858 55.05 66.63 -6.41
C ASP A 858 55.08 66.11 -7.84
N ALA A 859 54.21 66.62 -8.72
CA ALA A 859 54.27 66.29 -10.14
C ALA A 859 55.66 66.62 -10.72
N VAL A 860 56.17 67.83 -10.47
CA VAL A 860 57.50 68.25 -10.92
C VAL A 860 58.61 67.42 -10.26
N THR A 861 58.53 67.16 -8.96
CA THR A 861 59.55 66.43 -8.18
C THR A 861 59.60 64.95 -8.55
N THR A 862 58.45 64.34 -8.85
CA THR A 862 58.35 62.96 -9.34
C THR A 862 59.07 62.80 -10.68
N ARG A 863 58.97 63.83 -11.54
CA ARG A 863 59.60 63.81 -12.86
C ARG A 863 61.07 64.21 -12.82
N TYR A 864 61.45 65.08 -11.89
CA TYR A 864 62.80 65.58 -11.66
C TYR A 864 63.07 65.64 -10.15
N ALA A 865 63.77 64.63 -9.64
CA ALA A 865 64.01 64.46 -8.21
C ALA A 865 64.78 65.66 -7.63
N ASP A 866 65.72 66.23 -8.41
CA ASP A 866 66.52 67.40 -8.01
C ASP A 866 65.88 68.71 -8.51
N SER A 867 64.65 68.99 -8.05
CA SER A 867 63.93 70.24 -8.32
C SER A 867 63.52 70.95 -7.02
N THR A 868 63.47 72.29 -7.05
CA THR A 868 63.06 73.11 -5.90
C THR A 868 62.09 74.20 -6.32
N LEU A 869 61.04 74.41 -5.52
CA LEU A 869 60.12 75.54 -5.71
C LEU A 869 60.80 76.83 -5.23
N ARG A 870 61.01 77.77 -6.15
CA ARG A 870 61.71 79.04 -5.90
C ARG A 870 60.76 80.17 -5.52
N ALA A 871 59.61 80.26 -6.18
CA ALA A 871 58.64 81.33 -5.92
C ALA A 871 57.20 80.88 -6.19
N LYS A 872 56.27 81.45 -5.41
CA LYS A 872 54.81 81.37 -5.60
C LYS A 872 54.26 82.79 -5.72
N ARG A 873 53.47 83.08 -6.76
CA ARG A 873 52.84 84.40 -6.96
C ARG A 873 51.39 84.24 -7.37
N ASP A 874 50.49 84.97 -6.70
CA ASP A 874 49.12 85.06 -7.15
C ASP A 874 49.05 85.96 -8.39
N ARG A 875 48.38 85.49 -9.44
CA ARG A 875 48.14 86.25 -10.67
C ARG A 875 46.67 86.25 -11.01
N THR A 876 46.13 87.47 -11.08
CA THR A 876 44.91 87.74 -11.86
C THR A 876 45.29 87.78 -13.32
N SER A 877 44.70 86.91 -14.14
CA SER A 877 44.78 87.06 -15.59
C SER A 877 43.91 88.23 -16.02
N ASP A 878 44.35 89.05 -16.97
CA ASP A 878 43.48 90.02 -17.64
C ASP A 878 42.35 89.26 -18.35
N GLY A 879 41.16 89.26 -17.74
CA GLY A 879 40.03 88.40 -18.13
C GLY A 879 39.49 88.69 -19.54
N THR A 880 39.75 89.86 -20.11
CA THR A 880 39.29 90.25 -21.45
C THR A 880 40.08 89.58 -22.57
N SER A 881 41.39 89.36 -22.40
CA SER A 881 42.25 88.80 -23.46
C SER A 881 42.13 87.27 -23.56
N ARG A 882 41.87 86.57 -22.45
CA ARG A 882 41.65 85.11 -22.43
C ARG A 882 40.26 84.69 -22.87
N THR A 883 39.20 85.43 -22.54
CA THR A 883 37.84 85.10 -22.99
C THR A 883 37.74 85.23 -24.51
N PHE A 884 38.30 86.30 -25.09
CA PHE A 884 38.41 86.47 -26.54
C PHE A 884 39.25 85.35 -27.19
N SER A 885 40.48 85.12 -26.70
CA SER A 885 41.35 84.08 -27.27
C SER A 885 40.75 82.68 -27.16
N ARG A 886 39.98 82.39 -26.10
CA ARG A 886 39.34 81.09 -25.87
C ARG A 886 38.11 80.87 -26.75
N ASP A 887 37.22 81.86 -26.86
CA ASP A 887 36.04 81.79 -27.72
C ASP A 887 36.43 81.65 -29.21
N VAL A 888 37.57 82.26 -29.57
CA VAL A 888 38.18 82.16 -30.89
C VAL A 888 38.84 80.78 -31.12
N LEU A 889 39.59 80.25 -30.13
CA LEU A 889 40.28 78.95 -30.23
C LEU A 889 39.29 77.77 -30.19
N ASP A 890 38.21 77.82 -29.41
CA ASP A 890 37.19 76.76 -29.30
C ASP A 890 36.42 76.55 -30.61
N ARG A 891 36.37 77.57 -31.50
CA ARG A 891 35.79 77.45 -32.84
C ARG A 891 36.71 76.70 -33.81
N LEU A 892 38.00 76.55 -33.52
CA LEU A 892 38.95 75.81 -34.35
C LEU A 892 38.84 74.30 -34.07
N THR A 893 38.92 73.47 -35.12
CA THR A 893 39.12 72.02 -34.89
C THR A 893 40.53 71.78 -34.38
N PRO A 894 40.82 70.71 -33.60
CA PRO A 894 42.18 70.42 -33.11
C PRO A 894 43.25 70.48 -34.22
N ARG A 895 42.95 69.92 -35.40
CA ARG A 895 43.85 69.94 -36.56
C ARG A 895 44.06 71.33 -37.18
N GLN A 896 43.10 72.24 -37.05
CA GLN A 896 43.22 73.62 -37.54
C GLN A 896 44.06 74.47 -36.58
N GLN A 897 43.90 74.27 -35.27
CA GLN A 897 44.72 74.90 -34.25
C GLN A 897 46.19 74.48 -34.39
N GLU A 898 46.44 73.16 -34.48
CA GLU A 898 47.79 72.60 -34.70
C GLU A 898 48.49 73.21 -35.92
N VAL A 899 47.78 73.30 -37.06
CA VAL A 899 48.32 73.90 -38.30
C VAL A 899 48.63 75.39 -38.12
N LEU A 900 47.77 76.13 -37.42
CA LEU A 900 47.90 77.58 -37.26
C LEU A 900 49.03 77.94 -36.29
N GLU A 901 49.11 77.24 -35.15
CA GLU A 901 50.21 77.39 -34.19
C GLU A 901 51.56 77.04 -34.83
N LEU A 902 51.59 75.97 -35.65
CA LEU A 902 52.81 75.58 -36.36
C LEU A 902 53.23 76.67 -37.36
N ALA A 903 52.28 77.24 -38.10
CA ALA A 903 52.54 78.33 -39.03
C ALA A 903 53.07 79.58 -38.30
N TYR A 904 52.48 79.92 -37.13
CA TYR A 904 52.90 81.05 -36.32
C TYR A 904 54.32 80.91 -35.79
N HIS A 905 54.62 79.84 -35.06
CA HIS A 905 55.94 79.64 -34.44
C HIS A 905 57.05 79.36 -35.45
N SER A 906 56.70 78.92 -36.66
CA SER A 906 57.69 78.70 -37.73
C SER A 906 57.96 79.93 -38.59
N GLY A 907 57.42 81.09 -38.23
CA GLY A 907 57.62 82.35 -38.95
C GLY A 907 57.00 82.37 -40.36
N TYR A 908 55.94 81.59 -40.62
CA TYR A 908 55.24 81.57 -41.91
C TYR A 908 54.56 82.90 -42.23
N PHE A 909 54.18 83.64 -41.19
CA PHE A 909 53.52 84.95 -41.27
C PHE A 909 54.51 86.13 -41.22
N ASP A 910 55.80 85.88 -41.00
CA ASP A 910 56.83 86.92 -40.89
C ASP A 910 57.33 87.42 -42.26
N SER A 911 58.05 88.54 -42.25
CA SER A 911 58.70 89.11 -43.44
C SER A 911 60.16 89.47 -43.16
N PRO A 912 61.15 88.80 -43.77
CA PRO A 912 61.04 87.61 -44.61
C PRO A 912 60.49 86.39 -43.86
N LYS A 913 59.92 85.42 -44.60
CA LYS A 913 59.33 84.20 -44.00
C LYS A 913 60.42 83.27 -43.48
N GLY A 914 60.25 82.79 -42.24
CA GLY A 914 61.12 81.78 -41.63
C GLY A 914 60.89 80.35 -42.15
N SER A 915 59.68 80.05 -42.66
CA SER A 915 59.34 78.75 -43.27
C SER A 915 58.29 78.89 -44.37
N THR A 916 58.34 78.02 -45.40
CA THR A 916 57.33 78.00 -46.47
C THR A 916 56.16 77.06 -46.18
N GLY A 917 55.05 77.20 -46.90
CA GLY A 917 53.91 76.29 -46.75
C GLY A 917 54.19 74.84 -47.17
N SER A 918 55.24 74.61 -47.97
CA SER A 918 55.71 73.25 -48.29
C SER A 918 56.51 72.67 -47.13
N ASP A 919 57.38 73.48 -46.52
CA ASP A 919 58.18 73.08 -45.36
C ASP A 919 57.32 72.61 -44.18
N LEU A 920 56.21 73.31 -43.94
CA LEU A 920 55.30 73.01 -42.83
C LEU A 920 54.32 71.88 -43.15
N SER A 921 54.02 71.64 -44.42
CA SER A 921 53.19 70.51 -44.83
C SER A 921 53.91 69.18 -44.61
N ASP A 922 55.22 69.15 -44.83
CA ASP A 922 56.07 67.98 -44.57
C ASP A 922 56.14 67.66 -43.06
N VAL A 923 56.19 68.68 -42.19
CA VAL A 923 56.20 68.49 -40.73
C VAL A 923 54.91 67.82 -40.22
N LEU A 924 53.77 68.13 -40.84
CA LEU A 924 52.46 67.61 -40.49
C LEU A 924 52.06 66.35 -41.26
N ASP A 925 52.91 65.89 -42.18
CA ASP A 925 52.65 64.78 -43.12
C ASP A 925 51.34 64.97 -43.90
N ILE A 926 51.14 66.17 -44.45
CA ILE A 926 49.97 66.52 -45.28
C ILE A 926 50.42 67.17 -46.59
N SER A 927 49.53 67.19 -47.58
CA SER A 927 49.80 67.95 -48.81
C SER A 927 49.87 69.46 -48.53
N SER A 928 50.74 70.18 -49.25
CA SER A 928 50.81 71.65 -49.21
C SER A 928 49.45 72.32 -49.47
N SER A 929 48.61 71.75 -50.34
CA SER A 929 47.23 72.20 -50.56
C SER A 929 46.33 72.05 -49.33
N ALA A 930 46.48 70.96 -48.56
CA ALA A 930 45.72 70.74 -47.33
C ALA A 930 46.17 71.72 -46.23
N PHE A 931 47.48 71.95 -46.09
CA PHE A 931 48.02 72.95 -45.17
C PHE A 931 47.42 74.34 -45.44
N HIS A 932 47.48 74.82 -46.68
CA HIS A 932 46.90 76.12 -47.05
C HIS A 932 45.37 76.18 -46.83
N ALA A 933 44.66 75.06 -47.02
CA ALA A 933 43.23 74.99 -46.74
C ALA A 933 42.92 75.09 -45.23
N HIS A 934 43.72 74.43 -44.39
CA HIS A 934 43.60 74.52 -42.93
C HIS A 934 43.93 75.92 -42.42
N VAL A 935 45.03 76.54 -42.89
CA VAL A 935 45.41 77.92 -42.55
C VAL A 935 44.30 78.90 -42.94
N ARG A 936 43.82 78.89 -44.20
CA ARG A 936 42.73 79.80 -44.62
C ARG A 936 41.43 79.63 -43.84
N ARG A 937 41.08 78.39 -43.48
CA ARG A 937 39.88 78.13 -42.66
C ARG A 937 40.06 78.63 -41.23
N ALA A 938 41.26 78.47 -40.67
CA ALA A 938 41.58 78.98 -39.35
C ALA A 938 41.59 80.52 -39.35
N GLU A 939 42.30 81.16 -40.29
CA GLU A 939 42.29 82.62 -40.50
C GLU A 939 40.86 83.16 -40.63
N ARG A 940 40.01 82.51 -41.43
CA ARG A 940 38.60 82.92 -41.55
C ARG A 940 37.86 82.86 -40.21
N LYS A 941 38.00 81.78 -39.45
CA LYS A 941 37.37 81.64 -38.13
C LYS A 941 37.90 82.66 -37.12
N LEU A 942 39.19 82.98 -37.16
CA LEU A 942 39.79 84.05 -36.35
C LEU A 942 39.19 85.41 -36.71
N LEU A 943 39.08 85.71 -38.01
CA LEU A 943 38.48 86.96 -38.50
C LEU A 943 37.00 87.04 -38.14
N ASP A 944 36.24 85.97 -38.33
CA ASP A 944 34.81 85.89 -37.98
C ASP A 944 34.62 86.20 -36.48
N ALA A 945 35.42 85.57 -35.59
CA ALA A 945 35.34 85.84 -34.16
C ALA A 945 35.81 87.26 -33.77
N THR A 946 36.76 87.85 -34.50
CA THR A 946 37.22 89.23 -34.27
C THR A 946 36.18 90.26 -34.69
N PHE A 947 35.48 90.04 -35.80
CA PHE A 947 34.47 90.97 -36.32
C PHE A 947 33.07 90.75 -35.71
N GLU A 948 32.72 89.55 -35.24
CA GLU A 948 31.46 89.29 -34.52
C GLU A 948 31.49 89.86 -33.09
N HIS A 949 32.63 89.83 -32.38
CA HIS A 949 32.76 90.49 -31.06
C HIS A 949 32.77 92.02 -31.13
N ALA A 950 33.06 92.61 -32.29
CA ALA A 950 33.03 94.07 -32.47
C ALA A 950 31.61 94.66 -32.48
N ASP A 951 30.57 93.84 -32.68
CA ASP A 951 29.16 94.26 -32.65
C ASP A 951 28.53 94.20 -31.23
N GLU A 952 29.22 93.62 -30.23
CA GLU A 952 28.72 93.48 -28.84
C GLU A 952 29.44 94.38 -27.80
N THR A 953 30.32 95.28 -28.24
CA THR A 953 30.89 96.38 -27.41
C THR A 953 30.45 97.74 -27.94
#